data_AF-A0A8H4L8L9-F1
#
_entry.id   AF-A0A8H4L8L9-F1
#
_cell.length_a   1.000
_cell.length_b   1.000
_cell.length_c   1.000
_cell.angle_alpha   90.00
_cell.angle_beta   90.00
_cell.angle_gamma   90.00
#
_symmetry.space_group_name_H-M   'P 1'
#
loop_
_entity.id
_entity.type
_entity.pdbx_description
1 polymer ?
#
loop_
_entity_poly.entity_id
_entity_poly.type
_entity_poly.pdbx_seq_one_letter_code
_entity_poly.pdbx_strand_id
1 'polypeptide(L)'
;MASDIKPFKIQVSDSELDSLKDKLSNSSFTSEVDFSDDWNYGTPLSDVKRLAAYWRDGFDWRAQEAKLNELPQFTTPVSVDGFGDIEVHFLHQKSSKADSIPLLFCHGWPGSFLEVLKILPLLTDTGNGPSFHVVAPSLPNFGFSEGVKKRGFAPPQYAETLHKLMLKLGYDKYVTQGGDWGYIVTRLIGVQYPESCVASHLNFVRVIQPPAFTKTPWQYLVHALFPYADHEKEGIARTNWFHREGFGYNLEQSTKPSTLGFALADSPVALLAWIYEKLHDWTDSYPWTDDEILTWISIYQFSTAGPAASARIYYESKHANTKQTKKGDDYLSRVPLGLSYFPKDITVPPRTWGRTLGPIVFEKIHPDGGHFAAHERPKQLAEDLREMFGNNGGASHVCDETLPCCKRCMIRREQCSYLKEYGNANTLSPGYMLDRPKSRATLSPSPSSSLEQPSSSLSLHDLDLTHQYLTQTYATLWGKIEGQIIWRDVIFQMALDDRILLDGLLATAAMHKIASSRSPDPQLENIALQKQGTALEGLRIRLQSSDAGMWEPLFPLSVLLSYWTFASRQLPDKPNILSPSPDTHISTNYPMGSPTEQFLLLVRRSQPTRTIVTENREWYLQGRLSELTRVPEIDKLPALDHQVEYAISQLEHHLHEESAVTRIIQTKVAVFSLRGMFRLTKCPELTYLLVGWPMQLSEAYIENLRQRDQGALMVLCFWAVCFERLSELWWAAGWGKALVMEISEMVQGPWLELVKWPRLWLGLDRDDGMNIE
;
A
#
# COMPACT_ATOMS: atom_id res chain seq x y z
N MET A 1 8.33 -34.64 -35.29
CA MET A 1 8.77 -35.30 -34.05
C MET A 1 7.54 -35.84 -33.36
N ALA A 2 7.56 -37.06 -32.82
CA ALA A 2 6.45 -37.50 -31.98
C ALA A 2 6.29 -36.48 -30.84
N SER A 3 5.08 -36.00 -30.64
CA SER A 3 4.77 -35.09 -29.53
C SER A 3 5.20 -35.77 -28.23
N ASP A 4 6.05 -35.12 -27.44
CA ASP A 4 6.48 -35.55 -26.10
C ASP A 4 5.42 -35.23 -25.03
N ILE A 5 4.18 -34.96 -25.46
CA ILE A 5 2.98 -34.90 -24.64
C ILE A 5 2.41 -36.31 -24.53
N LYS A 6 2.39 -36.85 -23.32
CA LYS A 6 2.00 -38.23 -23.04
C LYS A 6 0.66 -38.25 -22.31
N PRO A 7 -0.30 -39.10 -22.70
CA PRO A 7 -1.48 -39.36 -21.88
C PRO A 7 -1.07 -39.81 -20.47
N PHE A 8 -1.78 -39.31 -19.47
CA PHE A 8 -1.54 -39.61 -18.07
C PHE A 8 -2.75 -40.26 -17.43
N LYS A 9 -2.49 -41.20 -16.52
CA LYS A 9 -3.49 -41.79 -15.64
C LYS A 9 -2.92 -41.77 -14.23
N ILE A 10 -3.74 -41.32 -13.28
CA ILE A 10 -3.48 -41.41 -11.86
C ILE A 10 -3.46 -42.91 -11.51
N GLN A 11 -2.38 -43.35 -10.88
CA GLN A 11 -2.22 -44.74 -10.47
C GLN A 11 -1.45 -44.77 -9.15
N VAL A 12 -2.17 -44.54 -8.06
CA VAL A 12 -1.62 -44.69 -6.70
C VAL A 12 -1.43 -46.18 -6.43
N SER A 13 -0.27 -46.59 -5.91
CA SER A 13 -0.02 -48.00 -5.64
C SER A 13 -0.85 -48.51 -4.46
N ASP A 14 -1.19 -49.80 -4.44
CA ASP A 14 -1.86 -50.41 -3.27
C ASP A 14 -1.02 -50.23 -2.00
N SER A 15 0.32 -50.27 -2.11
CA SER A 15 1.22 -49.99 -0.99
C SER A 15 1.12 -48.58 -0.43
N GLU A 16 0.85 -47.57 -1.26
CA GLU A 16 0.62 -46.20 -0.78
C GLU A 16 -0.72 -46.06 -0.06
N LEU A 17 -1.76 -46.76 -0.54
CA LEU A 17 -3.07 -46.82 0.11
C LEU A 17 -2.99 -47.55 1.45
N ASP A 18 -2.28 -48.67 1.51
CA ASP A 18 -2.06 -49.43 2.74
C ASP A 18 -1.24 -48.60 3.73
N SER A 19 -0.19 -47.92 3.28
CA SER A 19 0.61 -47.03 4.13
C SER A 19 -0.22 -45.88 4.71
N LEU A 20 -1.13 -45.29 3.92
CA LEU A 20 -2.07 -44.29 4.41
C LEU A 20 -2.97 -44.87 5.51
N LYS A 21 -3.56 -46.05 5.29
CA LYS A 21 -4.42 -46.72 6.27
C LYS A 21 -3.69 -47.07 7.56
N ASP A 22 -2.44 -47.53 7.46
CA ASP A 22 -1.59 -47.81 8.61
C ASP A 22 -1.30 -46.54 9.42
N LYS A 23 -0.96 -45.44 8.75
CA LYS A 23 -0.72 -44.15 9.40
C LYS A 23 -1.99 -43.61 10.08
N LEU A 24 -3.14 -43.71 9.42
CA LEU A 24 -4.43 -43.33 10.02
C LEU A 24 -4.78 -44.19 11.24
N SER A 25 -4.52 -45.51 11.18
CA SER A 25 -4.77 -46.44 12.29
C SER A 25 -3.91 -46.16 13.52
N ASN A 26 -2.67 -45.70 13.31
CA ASN A 26 -1.70 -45.42 14.37
C ASN A 26 -1.63 -43.93 14.75
N SER A 27 -2.53 -43.09 14.22
CA SER A 27 -2.51 -41.66 14.48
C SER A 27 -2.88 -41.34 15.93
N SER A 28 -2.07 -40.49 16.57
CA SER A 28 -2.43 -39.86 17.84
C SER A 28 -3.19 -38.56 17.59
N PHE A 29 -4.27 -38.35 18.34
CA PHE A 29 -5.05 -37.11 18.31
C PHE A 29 -4.69 -36.22 19.50
N THR A 30 -5.01 -34.93 19.41
CA THR A 30 -4.84 -33.98 20.51
C THR A 30 -5.75 -34.34 21.69
N SER A 31 -5.34 -33.98 22.91
CA SER A 31 -6.17 -34.13 24.10
C SER A 31 -7.43 -33.28 24.01
N GLU A 32 -8.55 -33.82 24.50
CA GLU A 32 -9.82 -33.09 24.60
C GLU A 32 -9.73 -31.97 25.65
N VAL A 33 -10.14 -30.78 25.24
CA VAL A 33 -10.23 -29.54 26.02
C VAL A 33 -11.55 -28.85 25.67
N ASP A 34 -11.94 -27.83 26.42
CA ASP A 34 -13.22 -27.14 26.26
C ASP A 34 -13.41 -26.45 24.90
N PHE A 35 -12.31 -26.09 24.22
CA PHE A 35 -12.30 -25.52 22.86
C PHE A 35 -11.98 -26.55 21.75
N SER A 36 -11.98 -27.86 22.04
CA SER A 36 -11.61 -28.89 21.04
C SER A 36 -12.51 -28.93 19.81
N ASP A 37 -13.76 -28.46 19.91
CA ASP A 37 -14.73 -28.44 18.82
C ASP A 37 -15.21 -27.00 18.48
N ASP A 38 -14.31 -26.02 18.65
CA ASP A 38 -14.54 -24.61 18.30
C ASP A 38 -13.69 -24.19 17.08
N TRP A 39 -14.36 -23.83 15.98
CA TRP A 39 -13.72 -23.34 14.76
C TRP A 39 -12.86 -22.09 14.96
N ASN A 40 -13.08 -21.29 16.01
CA ASN A 40 -12.21 -20.16 16.33
C ASN A 40 -10.78 -20.61 16.71
N TYR A 41 -10.59 -21.87 17.10
CA TYR A 41 -9.30 -22.49 17.42
C TYR A 41 -8.76 -23.40 16.31
N GLY A 42 -9.44 -23.44 15.16
CA GLY A 42 -9.10 -24.30 14.02
C GLY A 42 -10.05 -25.49 13.87
N THR A 43 -9.62 -26.52 13.13
CA THR A 43 -10.49 -27.66 12.82
C THR A 43 -10.96 -28.42 14.07
N PRO A 44 -12.27 -28.65 14.26
CA PRO A 44 -12.83 -29.44 15.36
C PRO A 44 -12.25 -30.85 15.43
N LEU A 45 -11.88 -31.27 16.63
CA LEU A 45 -11.35 -32.60 16.92
C LEU A 45 -12.32 -33.71 16.51
N SER A 46 -13.62 -33.51 16.76
CA SER A 46 -14.67 -34.46 16.39
C SER A 46 -14.74 -34.67 14.87
N ASP A 47 -14.60 -33.60 14.08
CA ASP A 47 -14.57 -33.68 12.63
C ASP A 47 -13.31 -34.39 12.12
N VAL A 48 -12.13 -34.05 12.66
CA VAL A 48 -10.88 -34.72 12.26
C VAL A 48 -10.92 -36.21 12.59
N LYS A 49 -11.41 -36.60 13.77
CA LYS A 49 -11.58 -38.01 14.16
C LYS A 49 -12.54 -38.74 13.21
N ARG A 50 -13.69 -38.13 12.91
CA ARG A 50 -14.71 -38.69 12.00
C ARG A 50 -14.16 -38.86 10.59
N LEU A 51 -13.56 -37.82 10.03
CA LEU A 51 -12.99 -37.84 8.68
C LEU A 51 -11.80 -38.80 8.58
N ALA A 52 -10.92 -38.86 9.58
CA ALA A 52 -9.81 -39.82 9.60
C ALA A 52 -10.30 -41.28 9.66
N ALA A 53 -11.34 -41.57 10.46
CA ALA A 53 -11.96 -42.89 10.51
C ALA A 53 -12.63 -43.26 9.18
N TYR A 54 -13.39 -42.33 8.59
CA TYR A 54 -13.98 -42.53 7.27
C TYR A 54 -12.90 -42.70 6.19
N TRP A 55 -11.81 -41.94 6.24
CA TRP A 55 -10.70 -42.06 5.28
C TRP A 55 -10.01 -43.43 5.34
N ARG A 56 -9.92 -44.02 6.53
CA ARG A 56 -9.35 -45.36 6.72
C ARG A 56 -10.28 -46.46 6.21
N ASP A 57 -11.54 -46.42 6.61
CA ASP A 57 -12.44 -47.58 6.53
C ASP A 57 -13.53 -47.47 5.45
N GLY A 58 -13.92 -46.25 5.07
CA GLY A 58 -15.08 -46.00 4.21
C GLY A 58 -14.77 -45.32 2.88
N PHE A 59 -13.76 -44.45 2.83
CA PHE A 59 -13.39 -43.70 1.64
C PHE A 59 -12.76 -44.60 0.58
N ASP A 60 -13.40 -44.67 -0.59
CA ASP A 60 -12.90 -45.43 -1.72
C ASP A 60 -12.08 -44.56 -2.68
N TRP A 61 -10.76 -44.50 -2.47
CA TRP A 61 -9.85 -43.81 -3.39
C TRP A 61 -9.92 -44.38 -4.81
N ARG A 62 -10.13 -45.68 -5.00
CA ARG A 62 -10.15 -46.29 -6.34
C ARG A 62 -11.35 -45.79 -7.15
N ALA A 63 -12.49 -45.59 -6.51
CA ALA A 63 -13.64 -44.96 -7.15
C ALA A 63 -13.35 -43.52 -7.60
N GLN A 64 -12.72 -42.72 -6.73
CA GLN A 64 -12.36 -41.33 -7.05
C GLN A 64 -11.28 -41.26 -8.14
N GLU A 65 -10.25 -42.10 -8.04
CA GLU A 65 -9.18 -42.25 -9.03
C GLU A 65 -9.73 -42.65 -10.40
N ALA A 66 -10.66 -43.62 -10.46
CA ALA A 66 -11.30 -44.03 -11.71
C ALA A 66 -12.06 -42.86 -12.36
N LYS A 67 -12.84 -42.12 -11.58
CA LYS A 67 -13.58 -40.93 -12.04
C LYS A 67 -12.65 -39.83 -12.54
N LEU A 68 -11.58 -39.52 -11.80
CA LEU A 68 -10.58 -38.53 -12.24
C LEU A 68 -9.87 -38.96 -13.52
N ASN A 69 -9.64 -40.26 -13.67
CA ASN A 69 -9.05 -40.84 -14.87
C ASN A 69 -9.96 -40.80 -16.10
N GLU A 70 -11.24 -40.47 -16.00
CA GLU A 70 -12.10 -40.23 -17.16
C GLU A 70 -11.71 -38.93 -17.91
N LEU A 71 -11.02 -38.02 -17.22
CA LEU A 71 -10.60 -36.73 -17.76
C LEU A 71 -9.40 -36.88 -18.72
N PRO A 72 -9.24 -35.96 -19.69
CA PRO A 72 -8.11 -35.97 -20.61
C PRO A 72 -6.87 -35.37 -19.92
N GLN A 73 -6.15 -36.21 -19.19
CA GLN A 73 -4.93 -35.85 -18.46
C GLN A 73 -3.68 -36.17 -19.27
N PHE A 74 -2.66 -35.33 -19.16
CA PHE A 74 -1.39 -35.48 -19.86
C PHE A 74 -0.21 -35.04 -18.99
N THR A 75 0.98 -35.49 -19.36
CA THR A 75 2.24 -34.91 -18.89
C THR A 75 3.16 -34.53 -20.05
N THR A 76 4.01 -33.55 -19.84
CA THR A 76 5.10 -33.22 -20.77
C THR A 76 6.24 -32.50 -20.05
N PRO A 77 7.51 -32.71 -20.46
CA PRO A 77 8.62 -31.91 -19.93
C PRO A 77 8.54 -30.48 -20.47
N VAL A 78 8.70 -29.49 -19.57
CA VAL A 78 8.80 -28.07 -19.91
C VAL A 78 10.15 -27.54 -19.41
N SER A 79 10.97 -27.05 -20.33
CA SER A 79 12.28 -26.46 -20.02
C SER A 79 12.12 -25.06 -19.42
N VAL A 80 12.50 -24.88 -18.17
CA VAL A 80 12.43 -23.59 -17.45
C VAL A 80 13.83 -23.05 -17.23
N ASP A 81 14.02 -21.77 -17.53
CA ASP A 81 15.34 -21.13 -17.56
C ASP A 81 15.99 -21.17 -16.17
N GLY A 82 17.15 -21.81 -16.08
CA GLY A 82 17.89 -21.98 -14.83
C GLY A 82 17.37 -23.10 -13.91
N PHE A 83 16.32 -23.83 -14.29
CA PHE A 83 15.74 -24.95 -13.52
C PHE A 83 15.73 -26.28 -14.29
N GLY A 84 15.96 -26.26 -15.60
CA GLY A 84 15.98 -27.46 -16.43
C GLY A 84 14.57 -27.89 -16.84
N ASP A 85 14.42 -29.15 -17.24
CA ASP A 85 13.13 -29.71 -17.59
C ASP A 85 12.34 -30.08 -16.33
N ILE A 86 11.07 -29.69 -16.30
CA ILE A 86 10.12 -30.05 -15.26
C ILE A 86 9.00 -30.83 -15.93
N GLU A 87 8.71 -32.04 -15.46
CA GLU A 87 7.54 -32.79 -15.96
C GLU A 87 6.26 -32.15 -15.42
N VAL A 88 5.43 -31.59 -16.31
CA VAL A 88 4.19 -30.87 -15.94
C VAL A 88 2.98 -31.74 -16.27
N HIS A 89 2.18 -32.02 -15.25
CA HIS A 89 0.85 -32.62 -15.39
C HIS A 89 -0.20 -31.55 -15.71
N PHE A 90 -1.14 -31.86 -16.59
CA PHE A 90 -2.26 -30.97 -16.93
C PHE A 90 -3.47 -31.71 -17.48
N LEU A 91 -4.65 -31.13 -17.27
CA LEU A 91 -5.85 -31.47 -18.04
C LEU A 91 -5.85 -30.67 -19.34
N HIS A 92 -6.23 -31.30 -20.46
CA HIS A 92 -6.48 -30.62 -21.73
C HIS A 92 -7.81 -31.06 -22.32
N GLN A 93 -8.87 -30.34 -21.96
CA GLN A 93 -10.21 -30.57 -22.49
C GLN A 93 -10.46 -29.65 -23.68
N LYS A 94 -10.45 -30.22 -24.88
CA LYS A 94 -10.85 -29.48 -26.08
C LYS A 94 -12.38 -29.43 -26.16
N SER A 95 -12.93 -28.24 -26.38
CA SER A 95 -14.28 -28.11 -26.92
C SER A 95 -14.39 -28.77 -28.30
N SER A 96 -15.62 -29.20 -28.65
CA SER A 96 -15.98 -29.72 -29.97
C SER A 96 -16.07 -28.63 -31.05
N LYS A 97 -16.15 -27.34 -30.66
CA LYS A 97 -16.20 -26.19 -31.58
C LYS A 97 -14.79 -25.79 -32.02
N ALA A 98 -14.60 -25.64 -33.33
CA ALA A 98 -13.29 -25.39 -33.94
C ALA A 98 -12.73 -23.99 -33.64
N ASP A 99 -13.59 -23.02 -33.36
CA ASP A 99 -13.30 -21.61 -33.04
C ASP A 99 -13.19 -21.35 -31.53
N SER A 100 -12.99 -22.40 -30.72
CA SER A 100 -12.94 -22.26 -29.27
C SER A 100 -11.68 -21.56 -28.79
N ILE A 101 -11.84 -20.67 -27.81
CA ILE A 101 -10.79 -19.84 -27.27
C ILE A 101 -9.87 -20.70 -26.39
N PRO A 102 -8.54 -20.74 -26.62
CA PRO A 102 -7.62 -21.40 -25.72
C PRO A 102 -7.59 -20.68 -24.36
N LEU A 103 -7.93 -21.39 -23.29
CA LEU A 103 -7.99 -20.87 -21.92
C LEU A 103 -7.05 -21.65 -21.01
N LEU A 104 -6.10 -20.94 -20.41
CA LEU A 104 -5.25 -21.45 -19.34
C LEU A 104 -5.93 -21.18 -17.99
N PHE A 105 -6.37 -22.24 -17.32
CA PHE A 105 -6.93 -22.20 -15.96
C PHE A 105 -5.80 -22.39 -14.95
N CYS A 106 -5.59 -21.44 -14.05
CA CYS A 106 -4.52 -21.50 -13.06
C CYS A 106 -5.09 -21.55 -11.64
N HIS A 107 -4.94 -22.70 -10.98
CA HIS A 107 -5.36 -22.93 -9.60
C HIS A 107 -4.41 -22.30 -8.58
N GLY A 108 -4.72 -22.43 -7.28
CA GLY A 108 -3.85 -22.01 -6.19
C GLY A 108 -3.64 -23.04 -5.09
N TRP A 109 -3.54 -22.59 -3.84
CA TRP A 109 -3.36 -23.40 -2.63
C TRP A 109 -4.47 -23.08 -1.61
N PRO A 110 -5.03 -24.07 -0.89
CA PRO A 110 -4.70 -25.48 -0.94
C PRO A 110 -5.48 -26.21 -2.05
N GLY A 111 -5.67 -25.61 -3.22
CA GLY A 111 -6.30 -26.28 -4.35
C GLY A 111 -5.36 -26.94 -5.37
N SER A 112 -5.96 -27.47 -6.43
CA SER A 112 -5.26 -28.21 -7.47
C SER A 112 -6.05 -28.16 -8.77
N PHE A 113 -5.66 -28.95 -9.76
CA PHE A 113 -6.48 -29.14 -10.98
C PHE A 113 -7.92 -29.61 -10.67
N LEU A 114 -8.21 -30.13 -9.46
CA LEU A 114 -9.56 -30.46 -9.02
C LEU A 114 -10.52 -29.25 -9.03
N GLU A 115 -10.01 -28.03 -8.88
CA GLU A 115 -10.85 -26.82 -8.88
C GLU A 115 -11.61 -26.64 -10.20
N VAL A 116 -11.03 -27.08 -11.32
CA VAL A 116 -11.61 -26.86 -12.64
C VAL A 116 -12.73 -27.85 -12.98
N LEU A 117 -12.87 -28.96 -12.24
CA LEU A 117 -13.69 -30.10 -12.69
C LEU A 117 -15.16 -29.75 -12.91
N LYS A 118 -15.75 -28.98 -11.99
CA LYS A 118 -17.16 -28.61 -12.05
C LYS A 118 -17.45 -27.55 -13.11
N ILE A 119 -16.46 -26.73 -13.46
CA ILE A 119 -16.59 -25.67 -14.47
C ILE A 119 -16.23 -26.13 -15.88
N LEU A 120 -15.41 -27.19 -16.02
CA LEU A 120 -14.95 -27.74 -17.29
C LEU A 120 -16.08 -28.02 -18.32
N PRO A 121 -17.17 -28.74 -18.00
CA PRO A 121 -18.25 -28.98 -18.97
C PRO A 121 -18.98 -27.69 -19.35
N LEU A 122 -19.06 -26.71 -18.43
CA LEU A 122 -19.76 -25.44 -18.65
C LEU A 122 -19.00 -24.49 -19.58
N LEU A 123 -17.69 -24.71 -19.78
CA LEU A 123 -16.83 -23.92 -20.66
C LEU A 123 -16.58 -24.59 -22.02
N THR A 124 -16.59 -25.92 -22.04
CA THR A 124 -16.23 -26.69 -23.25
C THR A 124 -17.43 -27.06 -24.10
N ASP A 125 -18.61 -27.20 -23.50
CA ASP A 125 -19.87 -27.50 -24.20
C ASP A 125 -20.95 -26.43 -23.89
N THR A 126 -20.92 -25.33 -24.64
CA THR A 126 -21.69 -24.12 -24.31
C THR A 126 -22.99 -23.96 -25.10
N GLY A 127 -23.31 -24.86 -26.03
CA GLY A 127 -24.42 -24.67 -26.96
C GLY A 127 -24.20 -23.42 -27.82
N ASN A 128 -24.82 -22.29 -27.46
CA ASN A 128 -24.61 -20.97 -28.09
C ASN A 128 -23.68 -20.07 -27.25
N GLY A 129 -22.87 -19.26 -27.93
CA GLY A 129 -21.88 -18.37 -27.33
C GLY A 129 -20.46 -18.94 -27.31
N PRO A 130 -19.49 -18.23 -26.69
CA PRO A 130 -18.10 -18.62 -26.70
C PRO A 130 -17.91 -19.98 -25.99
N SER A 131 -16.94 -20.75 -26.46
CA SER A 131 -16.48 -22.00 -25.88
C SER A 131 -14.96 -21.97 -25.76
N PHE A 132 -14.42 -22.85 -24.92
CA PHE A 132 -13.00 -22.82 -24.58
C PHE A 132 -12.33 -24.18 -24.79
N HIS A 133 -11.09 -24.15 -25.28
CA HIS A 133 -10.16 -25.27 -25.08
C HIS A 133 -9.47 -25.04 -23.74
N VAL A 134 -9.84 -25.80 -22.71
CA VAL A 134 -9.36 -25.57 -21.35
C VAL A 134 -8.10 -26.40 -21.10
N VAL A 135 -7.03 -25.70 -20.70
CA VAL A 135 -5.78 -26.28 -20.22
C VAL A 135 -5.67 -25.94 -18.73
N ALA A 136 -5.68 -26.96 -17.86
CA ALA A 136 -5.61 -26.79 -16.41
C ALA A 136 -4.40 -27.57 -15.86
N PRO A 137 -3.19 -26.96 -15.82
CA PRO A 137 -2.01 -27.59 -15.29
C PRO A 137 -2.07 -27.71 -13.77
N SER A 138 -1.50 -28.79 -13.24
CA SER A 138 -0.99 -28.78 -11.87
C SER A 138 0.27 -27.93 -11.84
N LEU A 139 0.32 -26.91 -10.97
CA LEU A 139 1.52 -26.12 -10.79
C LEU A 139 2.71 -27.02 -10.38
N PRO A 140 3.96 -26.74 -10.77
CA PRO A 140 5.13 -27.43 -10.22
C PRO A 140 5.09 -27.49 -8.68
N ASN A 141 5.43 -28.63 -8.08
CA ASN A 141 5.20 -28.94 -6.64
C ASN A 141 3.74 -29.22 -6.22
N PHE A 142 2.77 -29.23 -7.13
CA PHE A 142 1.36 -29.52 -6.85
C PHE A 142 0.87 -30.71 -7.69
N GLY A 143 -0.10 -31.44 -7.13
CA GLY A 143 -0.74 -32.57 -7.80
C GLY A 143 0.28 -33.54 -8.39
N PHE A 144 0.16 -33.83 -9.68
CA PHE A 144 1.03 -34.79 -10.36
C PHE A 144 2.21 -34.18 -11.13
N SER A 145 2.42 -32.86 -11.04
CA SER A 145 3.60 -32.21 -11.61
C SER A 145 4.85 -32.45 -10.77
N GLU A 146 6.01 -32.47 -11.40
CA GLU A 146 7.28 -32.72 -10.74
C GLU A 146 7.58 -31.65 -9.66
N GLY A 147 8.20 -32.09 -8.57
CA GLY A 147 8.68 -31.23 -7.51
C GLY A 147 9.99 -30.54 -7.87
N VAL A 148 10.05 -29.23 -7.68
CA VAL A 148 11.26 -28.45 -7.95
C VAL A 148 12.27 -28.64 -6.83
N LYS A 149 13.49 -29.06 -7.21
CA LYS A 149 14.57 -29.41 -6.27
C LYS A 149 15.51 -28.24 -5.97
N LYS A 150 15.50 -27.20 -6.79
CA LYS A 150 16.38 -26.03 -6.70
C LYS A 150 15.62 -24.84 -6.10
N ARG A 151 16.31 -24.07 -5.24
CA ARG A 151 15.79 -22.82 -4.67
C ARG A 151 15.54 -21.75 -5.73
N GLY A 152 14.65 -20.80 -5.43
CA GLY A 152 14.36 -19.65 -6.27
C GLY A 152 13.22 -19.85 -7.27
N PHE A 153 12.49 -20.97 -7.22
CA PHE A 153 11.35 -21.22 -8.09
C PHE A 153 10.11 -20.47 -7.57
N ALA A 154 10.01 -19.20 -7.97
CA ALA A 154 9.02 -18.23 -7.50
C ALA A 154 7.99 -17.94 -8.60
N PRO A 155 6.95 -17.11 -8.35
CA PRO A 155 5.86 -16.87 -9.30
C PRO A 155 6.26 -16.57 -10.77
N PRO A 156 7.36 -15.84 -11.07
CA PRO A 156 7.82 -15.66 -12.45
C PRO A 156 8.14 -16.98 -13.18
N GLN A 157 8.75 -17.95 -12.49
CA GLN A 157 9.07 -19.27 -13.06
C GLN A 157 7.81 -20.11 -13.29
N TYR A 158 6.81 -20.00 -12.40
CA TYR A 158 5.50 -20.62 -12.65
C TYR A 158 4.86 -20.03 -13.91
N ALA A 159 4.89 -18.70 -14.07
CA ALA A 159 4.36 -18.03 -15.26
C ALA A 159 5.08 -18.47 -16.55
N GLU A 160 6.41 -18.56 -16.53
CA GLU A 160 7.21 -19.08 -17.64
C GLU A 160 6.85 -20.52 -17.98
N THR A 161 6.72 -21.39 -16.98
CA THR A 161 6.34 -22.79 -17.14
C THR A 161 5.01 -22.92 -17.85
N LEU A 162 3.98 -22.22 -17.38
CA LEU A 162 2.64 -22.31 -17.95
C LEU A 162 2.56 -21.68 -19.35
N HIS A 163 3.28 -20.59 -19.59
CA HIS A 163 3.37 -19.99 -20.93
C HIS A 163 4.02 -20.96 -21.93
N LYS A 164 5.17 -21.55 -21.58
CA LYS A 164 5.85 -22.54 -22.43
C LYS A 164 4.99 -23.78 -22.66
N LEU A 165 4.20 -24.22 -21.68
CA LEU A 165 3.20 -25.28 -21.86
C LEU A 165 2.16 -24.91 -22.93
N MET A 166 1.59 -23.70 -22.87
CA MET A 166 0.61 -23.25 -23.86
C MET A 166 1.20 -23.19 -25.28
N LEU A 167 2.42 -22.66 -25.44
CA LEU A 167 3.12 -22.65 -26.74
C LEU A 167 3.36 -24.07 -27.25
N LYS A 168 3.75 -25.00 -26.37
CA LYS A 168 3.98 -26.41 -26.72
C LYS A 168 2.72 -27.12 -27.19
N LEU A 169 1.56 -26.71 -26.68
CA LEU A 169 0.24 -27.18 -27.13
C LEU A 169 -0.23 -26.52 -28.45
N GLY A 170 0.56 -25.59 -29.00
CA GLY A 170 0.26 -24.87 -30.23
C GLY A 170 -0.60 -23.62 -30.04
N TYR A 171 -0.74 -23.13 -28.80
CA TYR A 171 -1.51 -21.93 -28.49
C TYR A 171 -0.59 -20.70 -28.39
N ASP A 172 -0.31 -20.06 -29.52
CA ASP A 172 0.49 -18.82 -29.58
C ASP A 172 -0.23 -17.62 -28.93
N LYS A 173 -1.57 -17.65 -28.96
CA LYS A 173 -2.45 -16.70 -28.29
C LYS A 173 -3.48 -17.46 -27.46
N TYR A 174 -3.70 -16.99 -26.23
CA TYR A 174 -4.62 -17.60 -25.30
C TYR A 174 -5.09 -16.59 -24.24
N VAL A 175 -6.16 -16.95 -23.55
CA VAL A 175 -6.67 -16.21 -22.39
C VAL A 175 -6.32 -16.95 -21.11
N THR A 176 -6.35 -16.24 -19.99
CA THR A 176 -6.07 -16.84 -18.68
C THR A 176 -7.27 -16.67 -17.75
N GLN A 177 -7.48 -17.66 -16.88
CA GLN A 177 -8.35 -17.57 -15.73
C GLN A 177 -7.53 -17.93 -14.48
N GLY A 178 -7.62 -17.14 -13.41
CA GLY A 178 -6.87 -17.43 -12.18
C GLY A 178 -7.47 -16.86 -10.89
N GLY A 179 -7.42 -17.67 -9.83
CA GLY A 179 -7.66 -17.30 -8.44
C GLY A 179 -6.43 -17.61 -7.57
N ASP A 180 -6.37 -17.15 -6.32
CA ASP A 180 -5.27 -17.43 -5.38
C ASP A 180 -3.85 -17.27 -5.98
N TRP A 181 -2.95 -18.25 -5.95
CA TRP A 181 -1.65 -18.19 -6.63
C TRP A 181 -1.79 -18.00 -8.15
N GLY A 182 -2.86 -18.54 -8.73
CA GLY A 182 -3.22 -18.30 -10.11
C GLY A 182 -3.45 -16.83 -10.45
N TYR A 183 -3.88 -15.98 -9.50
CA TYR A 183 -3.91 -14.53 -9.70
C TYR A 183 -2.51 -14.01 -10.06
N ILE A 184 -1.51 -14.26 -9.20
CA ILE A 184 -0.19 -13.65 -9.40
C ILE A 184 0.53 -14.29 -10.59
N VAL A 185 0.36 -15.60 -10.82
CA VAL A 185 0.95 -16.31 -11.96
C VAL A 185 0.39 -15.78 -13.28
N THR A 186 -0.93 -15.69 -13.43
CA THR A 186 -1.55 -15.20 -14.67
C THR A 186 -1.27 -13.72 -14.93
N ARG A 187 -1.21 -12.90 -13.87
CA ARG A 187 -0.75 -11.50 -13.96
C ARG A 187 0.68 -11.40 -14.46
N LEU A 188 1.58 -12.25 -13.97
CA LEU A 188 2.97 -12.29 -14.42
C LEU A 188 3.11 -12.84 -15.85
N ILE A 189 2.23 -13.74 -16.29
CA ILE A 189 2.12 -14.09 -17.72
C ILE A 189 1.76 -12.84 -18.54
N GLY A 190 0.78 -12.06 -18.10
CA GLY A 190 0.41 -10.80 -18.77
C GLY A 190 1.51 -9.73 -18.78
N VAL A 191 2.38 -9.72 -17.77
CA VAL A 191 3.58 -8.85 -17.72
C VAL A 191 4.64 -9.30 -18.73
N GLN A 192 4.96 -10.60 -18.72
CA GLN A 192 6.12 -11.15 -19.43
C GLN A 192 5.81 -11.49 -20.89
N TYR A 193 4.58 -11.92 -21.17
CA TYR A 193 4.14 -12.44 -22.47
C TYR A 193 2.84 -11.78 -22.96
N PRO A 194 2.76 -10.43 -23.01
CA PRO A 194 1.54 -9.70 -23.37
C PRO A 194 1.10 -9.88 -24.84
N GLU A 195 1.95 -10.43 -25.71
CA GLU A 195 1.54 -10.74 -27.10
C GLU A 195 0.76 -12.06 -27.19
N SER A 196 1.00 -12.98 -26.25
CA SER A 196 0.36 -14.30 -26.19
C SER A 196 -0.84 -14.30 -25.25
N CYS A 197 -0.71 -13.70 -24.07
CA CYS A 197 -1.83 -13.55 -23.13
C CYS A 197 -2.68 -12.33 -23.53
N VAL A 198 -3.74 -12.58 -24.28
CA VAL A 198 -4.54 -11.52 -24.91
C VAL A 198 -5.69 -10.99 -24.04
N ALA A 199 -6.04 -11.71 -22.97
CA ALA A 199 -6.95 -11.25 -21.90
C ALA A 199 -6.79 -12.14 -20.65
N SER A 200 -7.15 -11.61 -19.48
CA SER A 200 -7.09 -12.35 -18.22
C SER A 200 -8.36 -12.12 -17.40
N HIS A 201 -8.93 -13.20 -16.86
CA HIS A 201 -10.07 -13.19 -15.96
C HIS A 201 -9.62 -13.62 -14.55
N LEU A 202 -9.96 -12.83 -13.53
CA LEU A 202 -9.53 -13.04 -12.15
C LEU A 202 -10.75 -13.17 -11.25
N ASN A 203 -10.80 -14.22 -10.43
CA ASN A 203 -11.80 -14.36 -9.37
C ASN A 203 -11.24 -14.08 -7.96
N PHE A 204 -9.94 -13.75 -7.86
CA PHE A 204 -9.29 -13.33 -6.62
C PHE A 204 -8.61 -11.99 -6.86
N VAL A 205 -9.17 -10.91 -6.30
CA VAL A 205 -8.69 -9.55 -6.51
C VAL A 205 -7.80 -9.13 -5.33
N ARG A 206 -6.51 -9.44 -5.41
CA ARG A 206 -5.56 -9.21 -4.30
C ARG A 206 -5.06 -7.75 -4.23
N VAL A 207 -5.96 -6.81 -3.95
CA VAL A 207 -5.64 -5.39 -3.70
C VAL A 207 -6.03 -5.04 -2.27
N ILE A 208 -5.06 -4.84 -1.39
CA ILE A 208 -5.30 -4.61 0.05
C ILE A 208 -5.00 -3.18 0.49
N GLN A 209 -4.71 -2.28 -0.45
CA GLN A 209 -4.43 -0.88 -0.18
C GLN A 209 -5.34 0.00 -1.05
N PRO A 210 -5.78 1.16 -0.54
CA PRO A 210 -6.57 2.10 -1.33
C PRO A 210 -5.78 2.62 -2.53
N PRO A 211 -6.47 3.06 -3.60
CA PRO A 211 -5.83 3.71 -4.74
C PRO A 211 -4.94 4.85 -4.26
N ALA A 212 -3.76 5.01 -4.86
CA ALA A 212 -2.88 6.13 -4.58
C ALA A 212 -3.05 7.20 -5.67
N PHE A 213 -3.13 8.48 -5.29
CA PHE A 213 -3.25 9.58 -6.26
C PHE A 213 -2.13 9.57 -7.30
N THR A 214 -0.90 9.25 -6.88
CA THR A 214 0.30 9.22 -7.74
C THR A 214 0.29 8.11 -8.79
N LYS A 215 -0.47 7.02 -8.58
CA LYS A 215 -0.55 5.89 -9.52
C LYS A 215 -1.84 5.91 -10.33
N THR A 216 -2.96 6.21 -9.67
CA THR A 216 -4.32 6.05 -10.18
C THR A 216 -5.20 7.20 -9.69
N PRO A 217 -4.96 8.44 -10.18
CA PRO A 217 -5.59 9.66 -9.64
C PRO A 217 -7.12 9.65 -9.77
N TRP A 218 -7.66 9.07 -10.84
CA TRP A 218 -9.10 8.96 -11.02
C TRP A 218 -9.74 8.03 -9.98
N GLN A 219 -9.20 6.81 -9.82
CA GLN A 219 -9.68 5.84 -8.84
C GLN A 219 -9.56 6.38 -7.42
N TYR A 220 -8.50 7.16 -7.15
CA TYR A 220 -8.34 7.86 -5.89
C TYR A 220 -9.43 8.89 -5.62
N LEU A 221 -9.76 9.75 -6.58
CA LEU A 221 -10.84 10.70 -6.43
C LEU A 221 -12.18 10.00 -6.22
N VAL A 222 -12.44 8.90 -6.94
CA VAL A 222 -13.66 8.10 -6.72
C VAL A 222 -13.67 7.52 -5.30
N HIS A 223 -12.55 6.98 -4.83
CA HIS A 223 -12.39 6.47 -3.47
C HIS A 223 -12.62 7.55 -2.39
N ALA A 224 -12.10 8.76 -2.59
CA ALA A 224 -12.19 9.85 -1.62
C ALA A 224 -13.56 10.55 -1.62
N LEU A 225 -14.23 10.64 -2.77
CA LEU A 225 -15.46 11.42 -2.94
C LEU A 225 -16.74 10.62 -2.77
N PHE A 226 -16.71 9.30 -3.01
CA PHE A 226 -17.91 8.47 -2.95
C PHE A 226 -17.81 7.43 -1.84
N PRO A 227 -18.83 7.31 -0.97
CA PRO A 227 -18.84 6.28 0.06
C PRO A 227 -18.95 4.89 -0.58
N TYR A 228 -18.38 3.90 0.11
CA TYR A 228 -18.55 2.50 -0.26
C TYR A 228 -19.97 2.01 -0.01
N ALA A 229 -20.44 1.13 -0.89
CA ALA A 229 -21.66 0.37 -0.65
C ALA A 229 -21.48 -0.59 0.53
N ASP A 230 -22.58 -1.04 1.15
CA ASP A 230 -22.49 -1.86 2.36
C ASP A 230 -21.78 -3.20 2.11
N HIS A 231 -22.01 -3.85 0.97
CA HIS A 231 -21.28 -5.06 0.58
C HIS A 231 -19.76 -4.84 0.41
N GLU A 232 -19.33 -3.63 0.01
CA GLU A 232 -17.90 -3.30 -0.08
C GLU A 232 -17.28 -3.10 1.31
N LYS A 233 -18.04 -2.53 2.26
CA LYS A 233 -17.62 -2.43 3.67
C LYS A 233 -17.53 -3.81 4.33
N GLU A 234 -18.50 -4.69 4.05
CA GLU A 234 -18.48 -6.09 4.49
C GLU A 234 -17.29 -6.83 3.90
N GLY A 235 -16.97 -6.60 2.63
CA GLY A 235 -15.77 -7.14 1.98
C GLY A 235 -14.46 -6.67 2.63
N ILE A 236 -14.36 -5.38 2.98
CA ILE A 236 -13.22 -4.85 3.75
C ILE A 236 -13.15 -5.52 5.13
N ALA A 237 -14.28 -5.67 5.84
CA ALA A 237 -14.33 -6.30 7.14
C ALA A 237 -13.90 -7.78 7.08
N ARG A 238 -14.37 -8.53 6.07
CA ARG A 238 -13.95 -9.90 5.77
C ARG A 238 -12.45 -9.99 5.51
N THR A 239 -11.92 -9.08 4.69
CA THR A 239 -10.48 -8.99 4.39
C THR A 239 -9.67 -8.74 5.67
N ASN A 240 -10.11 -7.81 6.52
CA ASN A 240 -9.44 -7.49 7.78
C ASN A 240 -9.51 -8.65 8.78
N TRP A 241 -10.64 -9.35 8.90
CA TRP A 241 -10.76 -10.56 9.69
C TRP A 241 -9.77 -11.62 9.22
N PHE A 242 -9.68 -11.87 7.90
CA PHE A 242 -8.78 -12.89 7.37
C PHE A 242 -7.31 -12.56 7.64
N HIS A 243 -6.91 -11.29 7.49
CA HIS A 243 -5.54 -10.87 7.81
C HIS A 243 -5.20 -11.00 9.29
N ARG A 244 -6.19 -10.86 10.19
CA ARG A 244 -5.99 -10.95 11.64
C ARG A 244 -6.02 -12.38 12.15
N GLU A 245 -7.03 -13.16 11.74
CA GLU A 245 -7.31 -14.49 12.28
C GLU A 245 -6.88 -15.62 11.34
N GLY A 246 -7.04 -15.46 10.02
CA GLY A 246 -6.84 -16.52 9.03
C GLY A 246 -5.45 -16.61 8.41
N PHE A 247 -4.56 -15.63 8.65
CA PHE A 247 -3.29 -15.48 7.93
C PHE A 247 -2.11 -16.28 8.52
N GLY A 248 -2.29 -16.96 9.65
CA GLY A 248 -1.22 -17.69 10.35
C GLY A 248 -0.52 -18.75 9.48
N TYR A 249 -1.30 -19.50 8.69
CA TYR A 249 -0.77 -20.53 7.77
C TYR A 249 0.25 -19.94 6.77
N ASN A 250 -0.02 -18.74 6.27
CA ASN A 250 0.81 -18.05 5.28
C ASN A 250 2.14 -17.65 5.90
N LEU A 251 2.13 -17.16 7.14
CA LEU A 251 3.35 -16.81 7.87
C LEU A 251 4.25 -18.04 8.09
N GLU A 252 3.67 -19.16 8.52
CA GLU A 252 4.41 -20.41 8.73
C GLU A 252 5.02 -20.92 7.43
N GLN A 253 4.21 -21.06 6.37
CA GLN A 253 4.68 -21.55 5.06
C GLN A 253 5.67 -20.59 4.39
N SER A 254 5.53 -19.28 4.61
CA SER A 254 6.44 -18.29 4.03
C SER A 254 7.78 -18.23 4.75
N THR A 255 7.94 -18.81 5.95
CA THR A 255 9.16 -18.68 6.74
C THR A 255 9.84 -20.03 7.01
N LYS A 256 9.08 -21.07 7.32
CA LYS A 256 9.58 -22.39 7.74
C LYS A 256 8.80 -23.55 7.07
N PRO A 257 8.60 -23.53 5.73
CA PRO A 257 7.80 -24.57 5.06
C PRO A 257 8.38 -25.98 5.23
N SER A 258 9.71 -26.12 5.37
CA SER A 258 10.34 -27.42 5.62
C SER A 258 10.03 -27.97 7.02
N THR A 259 9.88 -27.10 8.03
CA THR A 259 9.53 -27.51 9.40
C THR A 259 8.10 -28.03 9.43
N LEU A 260 7.14 -27.25 8.92
CA LEU A 260 5.75 -27.68 8.73
C LEU A 260 5.68 -28.95 7.87
N GLY A 261 6.54 -29.05 6.85
CA GLY A 261 6.55 -30.15 5.91
C GLY A 261 6.80 -31.52 6.52
N PHE A 262 7.53 -31.63 7.63
CA PHE A 262 7.68 -32.92 8.33
C PHE A 262 6.34 -33.42 8.86
N ALA A 263 5.53 -32.54 9.46
CA ALA A 263 4.21 -32.91 9.97
C ALA A 263 3.25 -33.29 8.82
N LEU A 264 3.23 -32.51 7.74
CA LEU A 264 2.35 -32.75 6.59
C LEU A 264 2.72 -34.01 5.79
N ALA A 265 4.00 -34.38 5.75
CA ALA A 265 4.46 -35.58 5.06
C ALA A 265 4.30 -36.85 5.92
N ASP A 266 4.49 -36.73 7.23
CA ASP A 266 4.44 -37.88 8.13
C ASP A 266 3.00 -38.26 8.49
N SER A 267 2.17 -37.27 8.88
CA SER A 267 0.84 -37.51 9.43
C SER A 267 -0.28 -37.10 8.47
N PRO A 268 -1.09 -38.06 7.95
CA PRO A 268 -2.26 -37.74 7.14
C PRO A 268 -3.32 -36.98 7.94
N VAL A 269 -3.40 -37.18 9.26
CA VAL A 269 -4.27 -36.40 10.15
C VAL A 269 -3.83 -34.93 10.22
N ALA A 270 -2.53 -34.67 10.28
CA ALA A 270 -2.00 -33.31 10.25
C ALA A 270 -2.30 -32.62 8.90
N LEU A 271 -2.10 -33.34 7.79
CA LEU A 271 -2.43 -32.85 6.45
C LEU A 271 -3.93 -32.55 6.32
N LEU A 272 -4.78 -33.47 6.79
CA LEU A 272 -6.23 -33.34 6.79
C LEU A 272 -6.68 -32.09 7.56
N ALA A 273 -6.27 -31.96 8.82
CA ALA A 273 -6.66 -30.82 9.65
C ALA A 273 -6.15 -29.49 9.06
N TRP A 274 -4.92 -29.46 8.54
CA TRP A 274 -4.33 -28.25 8.00
C TRP A 274 -5.03 -27.72 6.74
N ILE A 275 -5.50 -28.61 5.87
CA ILE A 275 -6.20 -28.24 4.63
C ILE A 275 -7.70 -28.07 4.86
N TYR A 276 -8.34 -28.96 5.63
CA TYR A 276 -9.80 -28.94 5.84
C TYR A 276 -10.26 -27.63 6.49
N GLU A 277 -9.48 -27.06 7.42
CA GLU A 277 -9.74 -25.73 7.98
C GLU A 277 -9.97 -24.67 6.89
N LYS A 278 -9.20 -24.72 5.80
CA LYS A 278 -9.29 -23.74 4.71
C LYS A 278 -10.51 -23.99 3.85
N LEU A 279 -10.86 -25.26 3.62
CA LEU A 279 -12.09 -25.62 2.92
C LEU A 279 -13.34 -25.16 3.69
N HIS A 280 -13.28 -25.13 5.02
CA HIS A 280 -14.31 -24.53 5.85
C HIS A 280 -14.28 -22.99 5.79
N ASP A 281 -13.20 -22.37 6.26
CA ASP A 281 -13.15 -20.91 6.52
C ASP A 281 -13.15 -20.04 5.26
N TRP A 282 -12.71 -20.57 4.12
CA TRP A 282 -12.58 -19.80 2.89
C TRP A 282 -13.78 -19.97 1.94
N THR A 283 -14.74 -20.83 2.29
CA THR A 283 -15.98 -21.02 1.52
C THR A 283 -17.14 -20.22 2.10
N ASP A 284 -18.19 -20.05 1.30
CA ASP A 284 -19.46 -19.48 1.75
C ASP A 284 -20.41 -20.59 2.24
N SER A 285 -20.02 -21.25 3.32
CA SER A 285 -20.75 -22.41 3.89
C SER A 285 -21.05 -23.50 2.86
N TYR A 286 -20.10 -23.77 1.97
CA TYR A 286 -20.25 -24.78 0.94
C TYR A 286 -20.47 -26.16 1.60
N PRO A 287 -21.50 -26.94 1.19
CA PRO A 287 -21.85 -28.21 1.83
C PRO A 287 -20.92 -29.33 1.35
N TRP A 288 -19.68 -29.31 1.82
CA TRP A 288 -18.68 -30.32 1.51
C TRP A 288 -19.16 -31.72 1.94
N THR A 289 -19.07 -32.67 1.02
CA THR A 289 -19.18 -34.09 1.38
C THR A 289 -17.84 -34.63 1.88
N ASP A 290 -17.89 -35.67 2.72
CA ASP A 290 -16.67 -36.34 3.21
C ASP A 290 -15.80 -36.85 2.04
N ASP A 291 -16.42 -37.39 0.99
CA ASP A 291 -15.70 -37.82 -0.21
C ASP A 291 -15.04 -36.65 -0.95
N GLU A 292 -15.69 -35.48 -1.07
CA GLU A 292 -15.07 -34.30 -1.69
C GLU A 292 -13.87 -33.81 -0.89
N ILE A 293 -14.00 -33.72 0.44
CA ILE A 293 -12.90 -33.33 1.33
C ILE A 293 -11.75 -34.32 1.16
N LEU A 294 -12.00 -35.61 1.33
CA LEU A 294 -10.94 -36.60 1.30
C LEU A 294 -10.34 -36.80 -0.09
N THR A 295 -11.09 -36.59 -1.18
CA THR A 295 -10.52 -36.53 -2.53
C THR A 295 -9.56 -35.35 -2.66
N TRP A 296 -9.96 -34.19 -2.14
CA TRP A 296 -9.14 -32.98 -2.16
C TRP A 296 -7.83 -33.16 -1.40
N ILE A 297 -7.88 -33.69 -0.17
CA ILE A 297 -6.69 -33.96 0.64
C ILE A 297 -5.86 -35.11 0.02
N SER A 298 -6.48 -36.13 -0.56
CA SER A 298 -5.76 -37.27 -1.14
C SER A 298 -4.90 -36.86 -2.35
N ILE A 299 -5.30 -35.84 -3.11
CA ILE A 299 -4.43 -35.28 -4.17
C ILE A 299 -3.14 -34.70 -3.61
N TYR A 300 -3.16 -34.14 -2.41
CA TYR A 300 -1.94 -33.72 -1.71
C TYR A 300 -1.17 -34.91 -1.17
N GLN A 301 -1.87 -35.86 -0.52
CA GLN A 301 -1.29 -37.07 0.06
C GLN A 301 -0.47 -37.86 -0.97
N PHE A 302 -1.00 -38.00 -2.19
CA PHE A 302 -0.40 -38.78 -3.29
C PHE A 302 0.23 -37.91 -4.39
N SER A 303 0.52 -36.65 -4.07
CA SER A 303 1.17 -35.75 -5.04
C SER A 303 2.57 -36.25 -5.41
N THR A 304 2.98 -36.07 -6.67
CA THR A 304 4.30 -36.51 -7.19
C THR A 304 5.46 -35.93 -6.38
N ALA A 305 5.33 -34.68 -5.92
CA ALA A 305 6.34 -33.99 -5.14
C ALA A 305 6.25 -34.26 -3.61
N GLY A 306 5.20 -34.97 -3.18
CA GLY A 306 4.86 -35.24 -1.80
C GLY A 306 4.06 -34.11 -1.12
N PRO A 307 3.38 -34.41 0.01
CA PRO A 307 2.34 -33.55 0.59
C PRO A 307 2.81 -32.14 1.00
N ALA A 308 4.08 -32.02 1.38
CA ALA A 308 4.67 -30.78 1.86
C ALA A 308 5.16 -29.84 0.75
N ALA A 309 5.27 -30.30 -0.50
CA ALA A 309 6.00 -29.56 -1.54
C ALA A 309 5.31 -28.25 -1.93
N SER A 310 3.98 -28.25 -1.95
CA SER A 310 3.16 -27.08 -2.32
C SER A 310 3.44 -25.85 -1.45
N ALA A 311 3.79 -26.04 -0.16
CA ALA A 311 4.10 -24.94 0.76
C ALA A 311 5.37 -24.16 0.38
N ARG A 312 6.26 -24.72 -0.45
CA ARG A 312 7.52 -24.07 -0.85
C ARG A 312 7.29 -22.78 -1.64
N ILE A 313 6.19 -22.68 -2.40
CA ILE A 313 5.86 -21.48 -3.18
C ILE A 313 5.77 -20.22 -2.32
N TYR A 314 5.30 -20.33 -1.07
CA TYR A 314 5.17 -19.22 -0.13
C TYR A 314 6.54 -18.67 0.25
N TYR A 315 7.47 -19.54 0.64
CA TYR A 315 8.82 -19.16 1.00
C TYR A 315 9.57 -18.55 -0.18
N GLU A 316 9.50 -19.21 -1.35
CA GLU A 316 10.17 -18.73 -2.56
C GLU A 316 9.58 -17.39 -3.02
N SER A 317 8.26 -17.20 -2.97
CA SER A 317 7.62 -15.93 -3.29
C SER A 317 8.03 -14.80 -2.34
N LYS A 318 8.14 -15.07 -1.03
CA LYS A 318 8.54 -14.07 -0.03
C LYS A 318 10.02 -13.67 -0.13
N HIS A 319 10.89 -14.63 -0.45
CA HIS A 319 12.35 -14.43 -0.41
C HIS A 319 12.99 -14.21 -1.80
N ALA A 320 12.26 -14.41 -2.89
CA ALA A 320 12.75 -14.08 -4.23
C ALA A 320 13.04 -12.59 -4.39
N ASN A 321 13.90 -12.25 -5.35
CA ASN A 321 14.23 -10.86 -5.70
C ASN A 321 12.94 -10.09 -6.09
N THR A 322 12.41 -9.32 -5.14
CA THR A 322 11.02 -8.85 -5.13
C THR A 322 10.63 -7.95 -6.30
N LYS A 323 11.57 -7.46 -7.12
CA LYS A 323 11.28 -6.54 -8.23
C LYS A 323 10.44 -7.16 -9.35
N GLN A 324 10.60 -8.45 -9.67
CA GLN A 324 9.82 -9.08 -10.75
C GLN A 324 8.43 -9.51 -10.28
N THR A 325 8.32 -10.17 -9.13
CA THR A 325 7.02 -10.58 -8.57
C THR A 325 6.12 -9.37 -8.31
N LYS A 326 6.66 -8.26 -7.79
CA LYS A 326 5.90 -7.02 -7.55
C LYS A 326 5.29 -6.41 -8.82
N LYS A 327 5.84 -6.67 -10.02
CA LYS A 327 5.24 -6.20 -11.28
C LYS A 327 3.88 -6.82 -11.55
N GLY A 328 3.60 -8.00 -11.01
CA GLY A 328 2.29 -8.63 -11.13
C GLY A 328 1.17 -7.86 -10.40
N ASP A 329 1.54 -7.03 -9.41
CA ASP A 329 0.61 -6.18 -8.66
C ASP A 329 0.49 -4.76 -9.23
N ASP A 330 1.37 -4.38 -10.16
CA ASP A 330 1.32 -3.07 -10.84
C ASP A 330 0.22 -3.03 -11.92
N TYR A 331 -0.13 -1.81 -12.35
CA TYR A 331 -1.10 -1.57 -13.42
C TYR A 331 -0.64 -2.19 -14.75
N LEU A 332 -1.41 -3.12 -15.31
CA LEU A 332 -1.11 -3.79 -16.59
C LEU A 332 -1.90 -3.19 -17.75
N SER A 333 -1.28 -2.28 -18.50
CA SER A 333 -1.98 -1.56 -19.59
C SER A 333 -2.25 -2.38 -20.86
N ARG A 334 -1.54 -3.51 -21.04
CA ARG A 334 -1.54 -4.26 -22.30
C ARG A 334 -2.57 -5.39 -22.37
N VAL A 335 -2.99 -5.91 -21.22
CA VAL A 335 -3.87 -7.09 -21.12
C VAL A 335 -5.20 -6.66 -20.51
N PRO A 336 -6.32 -6.73 -21.25
CA PRO A 336 -7.66 -6.53 -20.72
C PRO A 336 -7.97 -7.48 -19.57
N LEU A 337 -8.57 -6.95 -18.50
CA LEU A 337 -8.89 -7.71 -17.29
C LEU A 337 -10.41 -7.86 -17.09
N GLY A 338 -10.83 -9.07 -16.73
CA GLY A 338 -12.14 -9.37 -16.14
C GLY A 338 -12.00 -9.64 -14.64
N LEU A 339 -12.86 -9.06 -13.81
CA LEU A 339 -12.83 -9.26 -12.35
C LEU A 339 -14.19 -9.77 -11.84
N SER A 340 -14.17 -10.90 -11.13
CA SER A 340 -15.34 -11.42 -10.41
C SER A 340 -15.09 -11.34 -8.90
N TYR A 341 -16.05 -10.76 -8.18
CA TYR A 341 -15.98 -10.56 -6.73
C TYR A 341 -16.95 -11.50 -6.03
N PHE A 342 -16.41 -12.41 -5.23
CA PHE A 342 -17.17 -13.32 -4.37
C PHE A 342 -17.10 -12.84 -2.91
N PRO A 343 -18.23 -12.75 -2.18
CA PRO A 343 -18.30 -12.04 -0.91
C PRO A 343 -17.54 -12.72 0.24
N LYS A 344 -17.28 -14.03 0.16
CA LYS A 344 -16.52 -14.78 1.19
C LYS A 344 -15.10 -15.14 0.79
N ASP A 345 -14.58 -14.59 -0.30
CA ASP A 345 -13.16 -14.71 -0.63
C ASP A 345 -12.29 -14.15 0.52
N ILE A 346 -11.00 -14.52 0.53
CA ILE A 346 -10.04 -14.13 1.57
C ILE A 346 -9.56 -12.68 1.42
N THR A 347 -9.77 -12.08 0.25
CA THR A 347 -9.57 -10.64 0.00
C THR A 347 -10.68 -10.14 -0.91
N VAL A 348 -11.49 -9.23 -0.40
CA VAL A 348 -12.69 -8.70 -1.06
C VAL A 348 -12.62 -7.18 -1.06
N PRO A 349 -11.82 -6.58 -1.97
CA PRO A 349 -11.65 -5.15 -1.98
C PRO A 349 -12.81 -4.45 -2.71
N PRO A 350 -13.04 -3.16 -2.45
CA PRO A 350 -13.95 -2.35 -3.25
C PRO A 350 -13.59 -2.38 -4.74
N ARG A 351 -14.59 -2.21 -5.62
CA ARG A 351 -14.38 -2.20 -7.08
C ARG A 351 -13.39 -1.14 -7.52
N THR A 352 -13.43 0.02 -6.84
CA THR A 352 -12.51 1.14 -7.08
C THR A 352 -11.05 0.74 -6.91
N TRP A 353 -10.76 -0.22 -6.04
CA TRP A 353 -9.41 -0.73 -5.79
C TRP A 353 -9.00 -1.72 -6.87
N GLY A 354 -9.87 -2.67 -7.22
CA GLY A 354 -9.58 -3.62 -8.31
C GLY A 354 -9.34 -2.94 -9.66
N ARG A 355 -10.01 -1.81 -9.92
CA ARG A 355 -9.77 -0.98 -11.12
C ARG A 355 -8.39 -0.34 -11.20
N THR A 356 -7.56 -0.46 -10.16
CA THR A 356 -6.14 -0.05 -10.20
C THR A 356 -5.22 -1.09 -10.85
N LEU A 357 -5.74 -2.28 -11.16
CA LEU A 357 -4.94 -3.39 -11.70
C LEU A 357 -4.68 -3.28 -13.21
N GLY A 358 -5.52 -2.58 -13.97
CA GLY A 358 -5.43 -2.52 -15.42
C GLY A 358 -6.71 -2.02 -16.10
N PRO A 359 -6.80 -2.17 -17.43
CA PRO A 359 -8.01 -1.88 -18.19
C PRO A 359 -9.07 -2.96 -17.93
N ILE A 360 -10.00 -2.66 -17.03
CA ILE A 360 -11.11 -3.54 -16.69
C ILE A 360 -12.15 -3.52 -17.80
N VAL A 361 -12.37 -4.66 -18.46
CA VAL A 361 -13.32 -4.83 -19.56
C VAL A 361 -14.52 -5.71 -19.19
N PHE A 362 -14.45 -6.36 -18.03
CA PHE A 362 -15.54 -7.08 -17.41
C PHE A 362 -15.40 -6.97 -15.88
N GLU A 363 -16.50 -6.77 -15.17
CA GLU A 363 -16.48 -6.64 -13.73
C GLU A 363 -17.85 -7.03 -13.14
N LYS A 364 -17.88 -7.97 -12.20
CA LYS A 364 -19.14 -8.44 -11.60
C LYS A 364 -19.01 -8.77 -10.13
N ILE A 365 -20.02 -8.39 -9.36
CA ILE A 365 -20.16 -8.74 -7.94
C ILE A 365 -21.22 -9.83 -7.83
N HIS A 366 -20.89 -10.90 -7.11
CA HIS A 366 -21.80 -12.01 -6.84
C HIS A 366 -22.41 -11.89 -5.45
N PRO A 367 -23.66 -12.38 -5.25
CA PRO A 367 -24.32 -12.32 -3.96
C PRO A 367 -23.85 -13.40 -2.98
N ASP A 368 -23.21 -14.46 -3.47
CA ASP A 368 -22.79 -15.62 -2.69
C ASP A 368 -21.51 -16.25 -3.26
N GLY A 369 -20.88 -17.15 -2.50
CA GLY A 369 -19.64 -17.84 -2.86
C GLY A 369 -18.38 -17.31 -2.18
N GLY A 370 -17.39 -18.19 -2.02
CA GLY A 370 -16.11 -17.90 -1.38
C GLY A 370 -14.91 -17.99 -2.33
N HIS A 371 -13.78 -18.38 -1.75
CA HIS A 371 -12.47 -18.42 -2.39
C HIS A 371 -12.38 -19.47 -3.50
N PHE A 372 -13.05 -20.61 -3.35
CA PHE A 372 -13.00 -21.72 -4.31
C PHE A 372 -14.10 -21.57 -5.36
N ALA A 373 -14.18 -20.40 -6.00
CA ALA A 373 -15.29 -20.00 -6.88
C ALA A 373 -15.60 -21.01 -8.00
N ALA A 374 -14.57 -21.60 -8.62
CA ALA A 374 -14.74 -22.62 -9.67
C ALA A 374 -15.39 -23.91 -9.16
N HIS A 375 -15.28 -24.18 -7.85
CA HIS A 375 -15.83 -25.36 -7.20
C HIS A 375 -17.18 -25.07 -6.52
N GLU A 376 -17.29 -23.94 -5.82
CA GLU A 376 -18.49 -23.52 -5.08
C GLU A 376 -19.59 -23.00 -6.01
N ARG A 377 -19.19 -22.13 -6.96
CA ARG A 377 -20.10 -21.41 -7.86
C ARG A 377 -19.69 -21.59 -9.34
N PRO A 378 -19.52 -22.83 -9.82
CA PRO A 378 -19.02 -23.11 -11.18
C PRO A 378 -19.85 -22.44 -12.28
N LYS A 379 -21.18 -22.37 -12.10
CA LYS A 379 -22.09 -21.74 -13.07
C LYS A 379 -21.86 -20.23 -13.18
N GLN A 380 -21.77 -19.54 -12.05
CA GLN A 380 -21.54 -18.08 -12.03
C GLN A 380 -20.20 -17.73 -12.67
N LEU A 381 -19.13 -18.44 -12.30
CA LEU A 381 -17.80 -18.20 -12.88
C LEU A 381 -17.74 -18.55 -14.38
N ALA A 382 -18.45 -19.60 -14.83
CA ALA A 382 -18.54 -19.93 -16.25
C ALA A 382 -19.32 -18.87 -17.04
N GLU A 383 -20.42 -18.37 -16.48
CA GLU A 383 -21.22 -17.31 -17.08
C GLU A 383 -20.41 -16.02 -17.22
N ASP A 384 -19.59 -15.68 -16.22
CA ASP A 384 -18.71 -14.51 -16.27
C ASP A 384 -17.68 -14.59 -17.41
N LEU A 385 -17.03 -15.74 -17.56
CA LEU A 385 -16.15 -16.00 -18.71
C LEU A 385 -16.91 -15.89 -20.03
N ARG A 386 -18.09 -16.51 -20.13
CA ARG A 386 -18.91 -16.47 -21.34
C ARG A 386 -19.42 -15.07 -21.67
N GLU A 387 -19.69 -14.25 -20.67
CA GLU A 387 -20.13 -12.86 -20.82
C GLU A 387 -18.96 -11.98 -21.27
N MET A 388 -17.80 -12.10 -20.61
CA MET A 388 -16.59 -11.36 -20.94
C MET A 388 -16.13 -11.58 -22.39
N PHE A 389 -16.17 -12.85 -22.84
CA PHE A 389 -15.74 -13.27 -24.17
C PHE A 389 -16.90 -13.41 -25.18
N GLY A 390 -18.14 -13.14 -24.77
CA GLY A 390 -19.28 -13.17 -25.68
C GLY A 390 -19.26 -12.00 -26.66
N ASN A 391 -20.13 -12.04 -27.68
CA ASN A 391 -20.17 -11.01 -28.75
C ASN A 391 -20.32 -9.58 -28.23
N ASN A 392 -21.00 -9.39 -27.09
CA ASN A 392 -21.20 -8.08 -26.45
C ASN A 392 -20.21 -7.83 -25.30
N GLY A 393 -19.32 -8.77 -25.03
CA GLY A 393 -18.33 -8.71 -23.97
C GLY A 393 -17.18 -7.77 -24.31
N GLY A 394 -16.56 -7.19 -23.27
CA GLY A 394 -15.43 -6.27 -23.43
C GLY A 394 -14.16 -6.92 -24.00
N ALA A 395 -14.10 -8.25 -24.06
CA ALA A 395 -13.04 -9.02 -24.70
C ALA A 395 -13.52 -9.80 -25.94
N SER A 396 -14.66 -9.44 -26.53
CA SER A 396 -15.21 -10.06 -27.75
C SER A 396 -14.22 -10.12 -28.93
N HIS A 397 -13.39 -9.08 -29.08
CA HIS A 397 -12.35 -9.01 -30.12
C HIS A 397 -11.27 -10.11 -30.03
N VAL A 398 -11.14 -10.78 -28.87
CA VAL A 398 -10.28 -11.95 -28.71
C VAL A 398 -10.84 -13.16 -29.47
N CYS A 399 -12.12 -13.13 -29.85
CA CYS A 399 -12.84 -14.19 -30.53
C CYS A 399 -12.90 -14.02 -32.05
N ASP A 400 -12.30 -12.96 -32.62
CA ASP A 400 -12.46 -12.61 -34.03
C ASP A 400 -11.11 -12.43 -34.74
N GLU A 401 -10.69 -13.47 -35.50
CA GLU A 401 -9.49 -13.44 -36.34
C GLU A 401 -9.65 -12.58 -37.61
N THR A 402 -10.86 -12.10 -37.92
CA THR A 402 -11.16 -11.31 -39.14
C THR A 402 -11.09 -9.80 -38.93
N LEU A 403 -10.92 -9.33 -37.70
CA LEU A 403 -10.80 -7.91 -37.39
C LEU A 403 -9.33 -7.43 -37.40
N PRO A 404 -8.96 -6.38 -38.17
CA PRO A 404 -7.61 -5.84 -38.12
C PRO A 404 -7.32 -5.07 -36.82
N CYS A 405 -6.11 -5.27 -36.28
CA CYS A 405 -5.44 -4.46 -35.25
C CYS A 405 -5.53 -2.94 -35.54
N CYS A 406 -5.69 -1.99 -34.60
CA CYS A 406 -5.81 -1.99 -33.15
C CYS A 406 -6.39 -0.64 -32.67
N LYS A 407 -6.72 -0.55 -31.38
CA LYS A 407 -7.24 0.64 -30.66
C LYS A 407 -6.37 1.91 -30.76
N ARG A 408 -5.07 1.81 -31.12
CA ARG A 408 -4.14 2.97 -31.26
C ARG A 408 -4.38 3.79 -32.53
N CYS A 409 -4.82 3.18 -33.62
CA CYS A 409 -5.19 3.90 -34.86
C CYS A 409 -6.45 4.76 -34.64
N MET A 410 -7.37 4.29 -33.78
CA MET A 410 -8.55 5.07 -33.37
C MET A 410 -8.20 6.30 -32.51
N ILE A 411 -7.13 6.23 -31.71
CA ILE A 411 -6.74 7.32 -30.80
C ILE A 411 -5.89 8.40 -31.50
N ARG A 412 -5.07 8.03 -32.49
CA ARG A 412 -4.08 8.94 -33.12
C ARG A 412 -4.58 9.70 -34.36
N ARG A 413 -5.77 9.38 -34.88
CA ARG A 413 -6.31 9.95 -36.15
C ARG A 413 -5.32 9.88 -37.33
N GLU A 414 -4.46 8.87 -37.39
CA GLU A 414 -3.61 8.59 -38.55
C GLU A 414 -4.27 7.50 -39.41
N GLN A 415 -4.25 7.66 -40.74
CA GLN A 415 -4.87 6.69 -41.66
C GLN A 415 -4.00 5.44 -41.82
N CYS A 416 -4.59 4.29 -41.52
CA CYS A 416 -4.08 2.97 -41.85
C CYS A 416 -3.96 2.81 -43.37
N SER A 417 -2.84 2.30 -43.87
CA SER A 417 -2.55 2.12 -45.30
C SER A 417 -3.44 1.09 -46.02
N TYR A 418 -4.49 0.58 -45.36
CA TYR A 418 -5.36 -0.49 -45.84
C TYR A 418 -6.60 0.02 -46.63
N LEU A 419 -6.89 1.32 -46.63
CA LEU A 419 -7.97 1.93 -47.44
C LEU A 419 -7.43 2.92 -48.48
N LYS A 420 -6.55 2.43 -49.36
CA LYS A 420 -6.15 3.16 -50.57
C LYS A 420 -7.14 3.01 -51.75
N GLU A 421 -8.24 2.29 -51.56
CA GLU A 421 -9.27 2.07 -52.57
C GLU A 421 -10.63 2.48 -51.98
N TYR A 422 -11.43 3.20 -52.78
CA TYR A 422 -12.75 3.81 -52.46
C TYR A 422 -12.75 5.25 -51.91
N GLY A 423 -12.36 6.18 -52.78
CA GLY A 423 -13.20 7.29 -53.28
C GLY A 423 -14.02 8.17 -52.32
N ASN A 424 -13.57 9.44 -52.21
CA ASN A 424 -14.31 10.69 -51.99
C ASN A 424 -15.85 10.64 -51.80
N ALA A 425 -16.33 11.21 -50.68
CA ALA A 425 -17.50 12.10 -50.68
C ALA A 425 -17.48 13.05 -49.48
N ASN A 426 -17.23 14.33 -49.77
CA ASN A 426 -17.45 15.46 -48.88
C ASN A 426 -18.95 15.62 -48.57
N THR A 427 -19.34 15.57 -47.29
CA THR A 427 -20.42 16.38 -46.70
C THR A 427 -20.44 16.15 -45.21
N LEU A 428 -20.18 17.17 -44.38
CA LEU A 428 -20.82 17.39 -43.06
C LEU A 428 -20.41 18.78 -42.52
N SER A 429 -21.41 19.61 -42.24
CA SER A 429 -21.33 20.99 -41.74
C SER A 429 -21.04 21.05 -40.23
N PRO A 430 -20.45 22.15 -39.70
CA PRO A 430 -20.12 22.28 -38.28
C PRO A 430 -21.26 22.96 -37.49
N GLY A 431 -21.67 22.34 -36.38
CA GLY A 431 -22.51 23.00 -35.40
C GLY A 431 -22.66 22.18 -34.15
N TYR A 432 -21.91 22.50 -33.09
CA TYR A 432 -22.26 22.31 -31.67
C TYR A 432 -21.22 23.06 -30.82
N MET A 433 -21.52 24.32 -30.47
CA MET A 433 -20.94 24.98 -29.29
C MET A 433 -21.85 24.67 -28.09
N LEU A 434 -21.25 24.27 -26.96
CA LEU A 434 -21.95 23.95 -25.72
C LEU A 434 -22.09 25.21 -24.85
N ASP A 435 -23.34 25.54 -24.49
CA ASP A 435 -23.71 26.53 -23.49
C ASP A 435 -23.49 26.01 -22.06
N ARG A 436 -23.02 26.90 -21.17
CA ARG A 436 -22.89 26.67 -19.71
C ARG A 436 -24.21 26.99 -18.98
N PRO A 437 -24.70 26.16 -18.04
CA PRO A 437 -25.77 26.58 -17.14
C PRO A 437 -25.22 27.34 -15.93
N LYS A 438 -25.80 28.53 -15.69
CA LYS A 438 -25.71 29.31 -14.46
C LYS A 438 -26.70 28.75 -13.44
N SER A 439 -26.26 28.44 -12.22
CA SER A 439 -27.13 28.57 -11.04
C SER A 439 -26.27 28.92 -9.83
N ARG A 440 -26.54 30.08 -9.22
CA ARG A 440 -25.96 30.55 -7.95
C ARG A 440 -27.16 30.72 -7.02
N ALA A 441 -27.27 29.84 -6.03
CA ALA A 441 -28.29 29.96 -4.99
C ALA A 441 -27.90 31.10 -4.04
N THR A 442 -28.84 32.01 -3.82
CA THR A 442 -28.79 33.12 -2.87
C THR A 442 -29.21 32.65 -1.47
N LEU A 443 -28.40 32.93 -0.46
CA LEU A 443 -28.78 32.87 0.96
C LEU A 443 -28.83 34.30 1.53
N SER A 444 -29.93 34.62 2.20
CA SER A 444 -30.21 35.90 2.87
C SER A 444 -29.64 35.96 4.29
N PRO A 445 -29.28 37.15 4.84
CA PRO A 445 -28.62 37.28 6.13
C PRO A 445 -29.57 37.62 7.30
N SER A 446 -29.16 37.32 8.53
CA SER A 446 -29.75 37.75 9.82
C SER A 446 -28.64 37.78 10.89
N PRO A 447 -28.73 38.56 12.00
CA PRO A 447 -27.94 39.78 12.13
C PRO A 447 -26.89 39.80 13.27
N SER A 448 -25.89 40.66 13.05
CA SER A 448 -25.09 41.46 14.00
C SER A 448 -24.47 40.80 15.24
N SER A 449 -23.14 40.64 15.19
CA SER A 449 -22.26 41.05 16.29
C SER A 449 -21.13 41.91 15.74
N SER A 450 -21.00 43.12 16.27
CA SER A 450 -20.06 44.17 15.91
C SER A 450 -18.60 43.78 16.16
N LEU A 451 -17.87 43.51 15.08
CA LEU A 451 -16.43 43.73 14.97
C LEU A 451 -16.24 44.40 13.59
N GLU A 452 -15.57 45.55 13.57
CA GLU A 452 -15.28 46.30 12.34
C GLU A 452 -14.67 45.35 11.29
N GLN A 453 -15.34 45.19 10.14
CA GLN A 453 -14.78 44.41 9.05
C GLN A 453 -13.61 45.18 8.42
N PRO A 454 -12.41 44.59 8.32
CA PRO A 454 -11.28 45.25 7.67
C PRO A 454 -11.60 45.44 6.19
N SER A 455 -11.22 46.61 5.65
CA SER A 455 -11.47 46.98 4.26
C SER A 455 -11.03 45.88 3.28
N SER A 456 -11.88 45.59 2.30
CA SER A 456 -11.67 44.57 1.27
C SER A 456 -10.66 44.98 0.19
N SER A 457 -9.91 46.08 0.38
CA SER A 457 -8.96 46.63 -0.59
C SER A 457 -7.52 46.44 -0.13
N LEU A 458 -6.67 45.84 -0.97
CA LEU A 458 -5.23 45.73 -0.73
C LEU A 458 -4.58 47.12 -0.79
N SER A 459 -3.69 47.42 0.15
CA SER A 459 -2.85 48.62 0.13
C SER A 459 -1.70 48.48 -0.88
N LEU A 460 -1.01 49.58 -1.20
CA LEU A 460 0.21 49.54 -2.03
C LEU A 460 1.31 48.67 -1.40
N HIS A 461 1.41 48.66 -0.07
CA HIS A 461 2.32 47.78 0.66
C HIS A 461 1.92 46.30 0.54
N ASP A 462 0.63 45.98 0.56
CA ASP A 462 0.16 44.60 0.37
C ASP A 462 0.48 44.10 -1.04
N LEU A 463 0.40 44.96 -2.07
CA LEU A 463 0.77 44.63 -3.44
C LEU A 463 2.28 44.40 -3.60
N ASP A 464 3.11 45.25 -2.98
CA ASP A 464 4.58 45.09 -2.97
C ASP A 464 4.98 43.77 -2.27
N LEU A 465 4.38 43.47 -1.11
CA LEU A 465 4.63 42.23 -0.39
C LEU A 465 4.08 41.00 -1.12
N THR A 466 2.97 41.13 -1.84
CA THR A 466 2.45 40.07 -2.73
C THR A 466 3.44 39.77 -3.84
N HIS A 467 4.01 40.82 -4.46
CA HIS A 467 5.04 40.67 -5.47
C HIS A 467 6.29 40.00 -4.89
N GLN A 468 6.77 40.45 -3.73
CA GLN A 468 7.89 39.83 -3.01
C GLN A 468 7.60 38.35 -2.72
N TYR A 469 6.38 38.02 -2.30
CA TYR A 469 5.98 36.65 -2.01
C TYR A 469 6.06 35.75 -3.25
N LEU A 470 5.42 36.16 -4.35
CA LEU A 470 5.29 35.38 -5.58
C LEU A 470 6.58 35.31 -6.42
N THR A 471 7.57 36.15 -6.15
CA THR A 471 8.84 36.18 -6.89
C THR A 471 10.00 35.58 -6.10
N GLN A 472 10.03 35.75 -4.78
CA GLN A 472 11.20 35.41 -3.97
C GLN A 472 10.84 34.58 -2.74
N THR A 473 9.88 35.02 -1.92
CA THR A 473 9.66 34.38 -0.60
C THR A 473 9.22 32.93 -0.71
N TYR A 474 8.29 32.59 -1.60
CA TYR A 474 7.78 31.21 -1.72
C TYR A 474 8.91 30.18 -1.96
N ALA A 475 9.94 30.56 -2.72
CA ALA A 475 11.05 29.70 -3.08
C ALA A 475 11.98 29.39 -1.89
N THR A 476 11.93 30.23 -0.85
CA THR A 476 12.74 30.10 0.38
C THR A 476 12.07 29.33 1.51
N LEU A 477 10.78 28.98 1.36
CA LEU A 477 10.02 28.25 2.37
C LEU A 477 10.19 26.73 2.24
N TRP A 478 10.55 26.24 1.05
CA TRP A 478 10.58 24.81 0.74
C TRP A 478 11.75 24.41 -0.16
N GLY A 479 12.38 23.27 0.12
CA GLY A 479 13.58 22.81 -0.62
C GLY A 479 13.31 22.14 -1.97
N LYS A 480 12.07 21.69 -2.23
CA LYS A 480 11.66 21.05 -3.50
C LYS A 480 10.86 21.98 -4.39
N ILE A 481 11.08 21.87 -5.70
CA ILE A 481 10.34 22.65 -6.70
C ILE A 481 8.84 22.35 -6.66
N GLU A 482 8.43 21.10 -6.39
CA GLU A 482 7.02 20.71 -6.28
C GLU A 482 6.33 21.38 -5.08
N GLY A 483 7.00 21.43 -3.92
CA GLY A 483 6.47 22.13 -2.75
C GLY A 483 6.48 23.65 -2.92
N GLN A 484 7.49 24.21 -3.58
CA GLN A 484 7.53 25.62 -3.95
C GLN A 484 6.36 25.99 -4.88
N ILE A 485 6.03 25.14 -5.85
CA ILE A 485 4.86 25.32 -6.73
C ILE A 485 3.57 25.34 -5.90
N ILE A 486 3.43 24.49 -4.89
CA ILE A 486 2.25 24.49 -4.02
C ILE A 486 2.16 25.76 -3.18
N TRP A 487 3.27 26.23 -2.59
CA TRP A 487 3.31 27.49 -1.85
C TRP A 487 3.03 28.71 -2.74
N ARG A 488 3.44 28.67 -4.01
CA ARG A 488 3.21 29.75 -4.98
C ARG A 488 1.81 29.75 -5.57
N ASP A 489 1.29 28.59 -5.96
CA ASP A 489 0.08 28.49 -6.77
C ASP A 489 -1.13 28.11 -5.93
N VAL A 490 -1.02 27.05 -5.13
CA VAL A 490 -2.17 26.48 -4.39
C VAL A 490 -2.44 27.29 -3.12
N ILE A 491 -1.44 27.45 -2.25
CA ILE A 491 -1.59 28.15 -0.98
C ILE A 491 -1.87 29.64 -1.22
N PHE A 492 -1.24 30.24 -2.23
CA PHE A 492 -1.53 31.63 -2.57
C PHE A 492 -2.95 31.80 -3.13
N GLN A 493 -3.43 30.91 -3.98
CA GLN A 493 -4.84 30.93 -4.42
C GLN A 493 -5.79 30.80 -3.24
N MET A 494 -5.51 29.90 -2.29
CA MET A 494 -6.29 29.80 -1.05
C MET A 494 -6.25 31.11 -0.26
N ALA A 495 -5.10 31.79 -0.21
CA ALA A 495 -4.96 33.06 0.48
C ALA A 495 -5.78 34.19 -0.18
N LEU A 496 -6.02 34.14 -1.49
CA LEU A 496 -6.91 35.12 -2.14
C LEU A 496 -8.36 35.02 -1.63
N ASP A 497 -8.79 33.82 -1.25
CA ASP A 497 -10.11 33.56 -0.66
C ASP A 497 -10.09 33.65 0.88
N ASP A 498 -8.91 33.81 1.49
CA ASP A 498 -8.69 33.74 2.93
C ASP A 498 -7.76 34.84 3.44
N ARG A 499 -8.36 35.92 3.97
CA ARG A 499 -7.62 37.08 4.44
C ARG A 499 -6.62 36.76 5.57
N ILE A 500 -6.94 35.80 6.44
CA ILE A 500 -6.07 35.42 7.57
C ILE A 500 -4.81 34.74 7.03
N LEU A 501 -4.97 33.82 6.07
CA LEU A 501 -3.84 33.18 5.39
C LEU A 501 -3.04 34.21 4.57
N LEU A 502 -3.70 35.14 3.87
CA LEU A 502 -3.03 36.20 3.12
C LEU A 502 -2.17 37.09 4.01
N ASP A 503 -2.72 37.61 5.11
CA ASP A 503 -1.92 38.41 6.05
C ASP A 503 -0.75 37.59 6.62
N GLY A 504 -0.90 36.27 6.78
CA GLY A 504 0.21 35.38 7.12
C GLY A 504 1.30 35.29 6.03
N LEU A 505 0.93 35.14 4.76
CA LEU A 505 1.90 35.13 3.64
C LEU A 505 2.62 36.48 3.52
N LEU A 506 1.90 37.59 3.69
CA LEU A 506 2.47 38.95 3.63
C LEU A 506 3.41 39.23 4.81
N ALA A 507 3.06 38.79 6.03
CA ALA A 507 3.96 38.86 7.18
C ALA A 507 5.27 38.13 6.91
N THR A 508 5.19 36.94 6.32
CA THR A 508 6.35 36.11 5.96
C THR A 508 7.21 36.79 4.89
N ALA A 509 6.58 37.41 3.89
CA ALA A 509 7.28 38.17 2.85
C ALA A 509 7.99 39.41 3.40
N ALA A 510 7.36 40.11 4.36
CA ALA A 510 7.96 41.26 5.03
C ALA A 510 9.18 40.82 5.86
N MET A 511 9.07 39.73 6.62
CA MET A 511 10.20 39.17 7.39
C MET A 511 11.36 38.73 6.49
N HIS A 512 11.07 38.08 5.36
CA HIS A 512 12.09 37.70 4.39
C HIS A 512 12.82 38.92 3.81
N LYS A 513 12.06 39.99 3.50
CA LYS A 513 12.62 41.25 2.99
C LYS A 513 13.47 41.97 4.04
N ILE A 514 13.08 41.94 5.32
CA ILE A 514 13.90 42.46 6.43
C ILE A 514 15.20 41.66 6.55
N ALA A 515 15.12 40.33 6.58
CA ALA A 515 16.29 39.45 6.70
C ALA A 515 17.26 39.58 5.51
N SER A 516 16.73 39.91 4.33
CA SER A 516 17.53 40.13 3.11
C SER A 516 18.04 41.57 2.95
N SER A 517 17.57 42.50 3.78
CA SER A 517 17.97 43.91 3.71
C SER A 517 19.27 44.15 4.49
N ARG A 518 20.14 44.99 3.93
CA ARG A 518 21.35 45.47 4.62
C ARG A 518 21.08 46.67 5.55
N SER A 519 19.85 47.20 5.54
CA SER A 519 19.48 48.39 6.31
C SER A 519 18.13 48.17 7.03
N PRO A 520 18.01 48.52 8.32
CA PRO A 520 16.75 48.37 9.06
C PRO A 520 15.67 49.26 8.45
N ASP A 521 14.47 48.71 8.24
CA ASP A 521 13.28 49.45 7.83
C ASP A 521 12.20 49.30 8.93
N PRO A 522 12.13 50.28 9.86
CA PRO A 522 11.17 50.24 10.96
C PRO A 522 9.69 50.20 10.50
N GLN A 523 9.39 50.69 9.30
CA GLN A 523 8.02 50.66 8.76
C GLN A 523 7.67 49.24 8.30
N LEU A 524 8.58 48.58 7.58
CA LEU A 524 8.40 47.20 7.13
C LEU A 524 8.33 46.22 8.31
N GLU A 525 9.10 46.46 9.38
CA GLU A 525 8.97 45.74 10.64
C GLU A 525 7.58 45.87 11.23
N ASN A 526 7.07 47.10 11.39
CA ASN A 526 5.73 47.32 11.95
C ASN A 526 4.64 46.65 11.10
N ILE A 527 4.79 46.65 9.77
CA ILE A 527 3.88 45.94 8.86
C ILE A 527 3.97 44.42 9.10
N ALA A 528 5.17 43.85 9.21
CA ALA A 528 5.34 42.43 9.49
C ALA A 528 4.67 42.03 10.81
N LEU A 529 4.89 42.81 11.87
CA LEU A 529 4.31 42.58 13.20
C LEU A 529 2.78 42.69 13.18
N GLN A 530 2.23 43.70 12.51
CA GLN A 530 0.79 43.91 12.40
C GLN A 530 0.11 42.75 11.66
N LYS A 531 0.63 42.38 10.48
CA LYS A 531 0.09 41.30 9.65
C LYS A 531 0.17 39.94 10.34
N GLN A 532 1.29 39.66 11.00
CA GLN A 532 1.46 38.47 11.81
C GLN A 532 0.45 38.44 12.98
N GLY A 533 0.27 39.55 13.68
CA GLY A 533 -0.70 39.67 14.77
C GLY A 533 -2.12 39.37 14.32
N THR A 534 -2.54 39.92 13.17
CA THR A 534 -3.84 39.62 12.55
C THR A 534 -3.98 38.13 12.19
N ALA A 535 -2.95 37.53 11.61
CA ALA A 535 -2.97 36.10 11.25
C ALA A 535 -3.05 35.18 12.49
N LEU A 536 -2.35 35.53 13.57
CA LEU A 536 -2.36 34.79 14.83
C LEU A 536 -3.71 34.87 15.54
N GLU A 537 -4.33 36.06 15.59
CA GLU A 537 -5.66 36.22 16.20
C GLU A 537 -6.72 35.50 15.37
N GLY A 538 -6.64 35.60 14.03
CA GLY A 538 -7.51 34.85 13.14
C GLY A 538 -7.38 33.34 13.32
N LEU A 539 -6.16 32.82 13.47
CA LEU A 539 -5.93 31.40 13.75
C LEU A 539 -6.55 30.98 15.09
N ARG A 540 -6.39 31.80 16.15
CA ARG A 540 -6.98 31.54 17.47
C ARG A 540 -8.51 31.44 17.39
N ILE A 541 -9.17 32.35 16.69
CA ILE A 541 -10.62 32.34 16.50
C ILE A 541 -11.07 31.08 15.75
N ARG A 542 -10.37 30.69 14.68
CA ARG A 542 -10.71 29.49 13.89
C ARG A 542 -10.61 28.20 14.68
N LEU A 543 -9.60 28.08 15.53
CA LEU A 543 -9.40 26.93 16.41
C LEU A 543 -10.52 26.75 17.45
N GLN A 544 -11.34 27.78 17.69
CA GLN A 544 -12.49 27.73 18.59
C GLN A 544 -13.82 27.46 17.86
N SER A 545 -13.82 27.44 16.53
CA SER A 545 -15.01 27.21 15.72
C SER A 545 -15.21 25.73 15.37
N SER A 546 -16.46 25.26 15.33
CA SER A 546 -16.83 23.88 15.00
C SER A 546 -17.23 23.67 13.52
N ASP A 547 -16.89 24.61 12.63
CA ASP A 547 -17.44 24.69 11.27
C ASP A 547 -16.61 23.92 10.23
N ALA A 548 -17.22 22.91 9.60
CA ALA A 548 -16.55 21.87 8.80
C ALA A 548 -15.88 22.31 7.47
N GLY A 549 -15.69 23.61 7.22
CA GLY A 549 -15.08 24.16 6.01
C GLY A 549 -13.81 25.00 6.24
N MET A 550 -13.41 25.23 7.48
CA MET A 550 -12.32 26.16 7.83
C MET A 550 -10.94 25.49 7.92
N TRP A 551 -10.83 24.20 7.57
CA TRP A 551 -9.64 23.40 7.86
C TRP A 551 -8.52 23.61 6.83
N GLU A 552 -8.83 23.75 5.54
CA GLU A 552 -7.82 23.82 4.47
C GLU A 552 -6.71 24.88 4.71
N PRO A 553 -7.02 26.11 5.17
CA PRO A 553 -6.01 27.13 5.46
C PRO A 553 -5.27 26.92 6.80
N LEU A 554 -5.76 26.05 7.69
CA LEU A 554 -5.12 25.82 9.01
C LEU A 554 -3.77 25.12 8.87
N PHE A 555 -3.62 24.20 7.92
CA PHE A 555 -2.33 23.56 7.67
C PHE A 555 -1.25 24.56 7.25
N PRO A 556 -1.39 25.36 6.17
CA PRO A 556 -0.35 26.33 5.82
C PRO A 556 -0.14 27.37 6.91
N LEU A 557 -1.19 27.85 7.60
CA LEU A 557 -1.05 28.74 8.76
C LEU A 557 -0.21 28.11 9.88
N SER A 558 -0.40 26.81 10.17
CA SER A 558 0.38 26.10 11.19
C SER A 558 1.86 25.97 10.81
N VAL A 559 2.17 25.82 9.53
CA VAL A 559 3.56 25.78 9.04
C VAL A 559 4.21 27.17 9.12
N LEU A 560 3.46 28.24 8.83
CA LEU A 560 3.95 29.61 8.97
C LEU A 560 4.32 29.95 10.43
N LEU A 561 3.61 29.40 11.43
CA LEU A 561 3.98 29.56 12.84
C LEU A 561 5.42 29.12 13.13
N SER A 562 5.83 27.99 12.55
CA SER A 562 7.19 27.48 12.70
C SER A 562 8.19 28.44 12.06
N TYR A 563 7.96 28.88 10.81
CA TYR A 563 8.86 29.84 10.14
C TYR A 563 9.00 31.14 10.93
N TRP A 564 7.90 31.68 11.44
CA TRP A 564 7.90 32.88 12.25
C TRP A 564 8.65 32.73 13.57
N THR A 565 8.50 31.58 14.23
CA THR A 565 9.18 31.31 15.49
C THR A 565 10.70 31.27 15.29
N PHE A 566 11.14 30.65 14.20
CA PHE A 566 12.57 30.58 13.91
C PHE A 566 13.10 31.93 13.37
N ALA A 567 12.35 32.60 12.50
CA ALA A 567 12.72 33.90 11.95
C ALA A 567 12.80 35.02 13.01
N SER A 568 11.98 34.97 14.07
CA SER A 568 11.89 36.08 15.04
C SER A 568 13.19 36.36 15.78
N ARG A 569 14.07 35.36 15.92
CA ARG A 569 15.41 35.54 16.51
C ARG A 569 16.32 36.46 15.70
N GLN A 570 16.04 36.63 14.41
CA GLN A 570 16.85 37.46 13.50
C GLN A 570 16.37 38.91 13.40
N LEU A 571 15.29 39.26 14.10
CA LEU A 571 14.76 40.62 14.19
C LEU A 571 15.22 41.23 15.53
N PRO A 572 16.29 42.06 15.56
CA PRO A 572 16.88 42.55 16.80
C PRO A 572 15.94 43.55 17.52
N ASP A 573 16.02 43.60 18.85
CA ASP A 573 15.47 44.66 19.72
C ASP A 573 13.95 44.87 19.78
N LYS A 574 13.12 43.91 19.34
CA LYS A 574 11.67 43.95 19.57
C LYS A 574 11.16 42.72 20.30
N PRO A 575 10.16 42.87 21.21
CA PRO A 575 9.61 41.74 21.94
C PRO A 575 9.13 40.69 20.93
N ASN A 576 9.60 39.47 21.11
CA ASN A 576 9.17 38.31 20.34
C ASN A 576 7.63 38.33 20.36
N ILE A 577 6.94 38.32 19.22
CA ILE A 577 5.45 38.32 19.20
C ILE A 577 4.87 36.99 19.76
N LEU A 578 5.77 36.04 20.05
CA LEU A 578 5.47 34.88 20.85
C LEU A 578 5.49 35.12 22.37
N SER A 579 5.99 36.28 22.82
CA SER A 579 5.96 36.70 24.22
C SER A 579 4.52 36.83 24.69
N PRO A 580 4.21 36.32 25.88
CA PRO A 580 2.84 36.19 26.36
C PRO A 580 2.20 37.56 26.59
N SER A 581 0.90 37.68 26.29
CA SER A 581 0.04 38.54 27.11
C SER A 581 0.20 38.09 28.57
N PRO A 582 0.17 38.97 29.59
CA PRO A 582 0.31 38.60 31.01
C PRO A 582 -0.47 37.32 31.42
N ASP A 583 -1.59 37.04 30.76
CA ASP A 583 -2.47 35.89 30.99
C ASP A 583 -2.03 34.56 30.30
N THR A 584 -0.91 34.56 29.57
CA THR A 584 -0.41 33.40 28.78
C THR A 584 0.99 32.94 29.15
N HIS A 585 1.53 33.44 30.28
CA HIS A 585 2.84 33.02 30.77
C HIS A 585 2.88 31.50 30.95
N ILE A 586 3.79 30.84 30.24
CA ILE A 586 4.15 29.47 30.59
C ILE A 586 5.09 29.62 31.79
N SER A 587 4.76 29.00 32.92
CA SER A 587 5.76 28.79 33.96
C SER A 587 6.75 27.77 33.39
N THR A 588 7.82 28.25 32.79
CA THR A 588 8.95 27.41 32.40
C THR A 588 10.12 27.70 33.32
N ASN A 589 10.97 26.71 33.53
CA ASN A 589 12.21 26.90 34.25
C ASN A 589 13.29 27.57 33.38
N TYR A 590 12.97 28.10 32.18
CA TYR A 590 13.96 28.66 31.25
C TYR A 590 13.99 30.19 31.30
N PRO A 591 15.14 30.83 30.99
CA PRO A 591 15.21 32.29 30.89
C PRO A 591 14.27 32.83 29.81
N MET A 592 13.64 33.97 30.07
CA MET A 592 12.79 34.62 29.07
C MET A 592 13.57 34.96 27.80
N GLY A 593 13.03 34.56 26.66
CA GLY A 593 13.64 34.73 25.34
C GLY A 593 14.69 33.69 24.99
N SER A 594 14.92 32.66 25.81
CA SER A 594 15.92 31.62 25.49
C SER A 594 15.47 30.73 24.32
N PRO A 595 16.40 30.16 23.52
CA PRO A 595 16.05 29.24 22.43
C PRO A 595 15.12 28.09 22.85
N THR A 596 15.35 27.52 24.03
CA THR A 596 14.54 26.40 24.55
C THR A 596 13.15 26.86 24.99
N GLU A 597 13.02 28.04 25.60
CA GLU A 597 11.71 28.64 25.90
C GLU A 597 10.93 28.92 24.62
N GLN A 598 11.59 29.49 23.60
CA GLN A 598 10.98 29.77 22.29
C GLN A 598 10.54 28.48 21.58
N PHE A 599 11.30 27.39 21.69
CA PHE A 599 10.90 26.07 21.20
C PHE A 599 9.64 25.56 21.92
N LEU A 600 9.57 25.67 23.25
CA LEU A 600 8.38 25.28 24.02
C LEU A 600 7.15 26.13 23.68
N LEU A 601 7.35 27.42 23.39
CA LEU A 601 6.29 28.31 22.92
C LEU A 601 5.75 27.91 21.55
N LEU A 602 6.63 27.52 20.61
CA LEU A 602 6.24 26.95 19.31
C LEU A 602 5.39 25.70 19.49
N VAL A 603 5.86 24.75 20.31
CA VAL A 603 5.15 23.49 20.52
C VAL A 603 3.77 23.74 21.13
N ARG A 604 3.67 24.59 22.16
CA ARG A 604 2.39 24.94 22.78
C ARG A 604 1.42 25.63 21.81
N ARG A 605 1.90 26.57 20.99
CA ARG A 605 1.07 27.32 20.04
C ARG A 605 0.63 26.48 18.84
N SER A 606 1.43 25.51 18.43
CA SER A 606 1.08 24.58 17.35
C SER A 606 0.20 23.41 17.83
N GLN A 607 0.12 23.17 19.13
CA GLN A 607 -0.60 22.03 19.69
C GLN A 607 -2.11 21.97 19.35
N PRO A 608 -2.87 23.08 19.39
CA PRO A 608 -4.27 23.06 18.96
C PRO A 608 -4.42 22.74 17.46
N THR A 609 -3.46 23.19 16.63
CA THR A 609 -3.45 22.85 15.20
C THR A 609 -3.09 21.39 14.96
N ARG A 610 -2.29 20.76 15.83
CA ARG A 610 -1.92 19.35 15.73
C ARG A 610 -3.13 18.45 15.75
N THR A 611 -4.04 18.59 16.72
CA THR A 611 -5.22 17.72 16.85
C THR A 611 -6.02 17.74 15.56
N ILE A 612 -6.31 18.95 15.06
CA ILE A 612 -7.07 19.15 13.83
C ILE A 612 -6.30 18.62 12.60
N VAL A 613 -5.00 18.91 12.47
CA VAL A 613 -4.18 18.44 11.35
C VAL A 613 -3.99 16.92 11.38
N THR A 614 -3.97 16.31 12.56
CA THR A 614 -3.81 14.86 12.75
C THR A 614 -5.12 14.12 12.51
N GLU A 615 -6.23 14.60 13.07
CA GLU A 615 -7.57 14.05 12.86
C GLU A 615 -8.03 14.18 11.40
N ASN A 616 -7.59 15.25 10.73
CA ASN A 616 -7.87 15.49 9.31
C ASN A 616 -6.64 15.17 8.43
N ARG A 617 -5.68 14.36 8.92
CA ARG A 617 -4.44 14.06 8.19
C ARG A 617 -4.73 13.39 6.85
N GLU A 618 -5.70 12.49 6.82
CA GLU A 618 -6.13 11.82 5.59
C GLU A 618 -6.68 12.83 4.59
N TRP A 619 -7.42 13.83 5.05
CA TRP A 619 -7.92 14.92 4.21
C TRP A 619 -6.77 15.71 3.57
N TYR A 620 -5.75 16.11 4.34
CA TYR A 620 -4.59 16.82 3.78
C TYR A 620 -3.73 15.97 2.85
N LEU A 621 -3.57 14.67 3.16
CA LEU A 621 -2.87 13.71 2.31
C LEU A 621 -3.62 13.43 1.00
N GLN A 622 -4.94 13.72 0.97
CA GLN A 622 -5.79 13.56 -0.20
C GLN A 622 -6.14 14.85 -0.96
N GLY A 623 -5.88 15.99 -0.33
CA GLY A 623 -6.11 17.31 -0.91
C GLY A 623 -4.96 17.84 -1.78
N ARG A 624 -5.14 19.10 -2.21
CA ARG A 624 -4.17 19.84 -3.05
C ARG A 624 -2.84 20.16 -2.32
N LEU A 625 -2.77 19.89 -1.01
CA LEU A 625 -1.60 20.09 -0.16
C LEU A 625 -0.83 18.77 0.11
N SER A 626 -1.20 17.68 -0.56
CA SER A 626 -0.67 16.33 -0.32
C SER A 626 0.86 16.21 -0.45
N GLU A 627 1.48 16.89 -1.43
CA GLU A 627 2.94 16.87 -1.57
C GLU A 627 3.67 17.65 -0.45
N LEU A 628 2.99 18.56 0.26
CA LEU A 628 3.54 19.20 1.45
C LEU A 628 3.42 18.32 2.70
N THR A 629 2.59 17.27 2.68
CA THR A 629 2.33 16.40 3.83
C THR A 629 2.94 15.00 3.70
N ARG A 630 3.54 14.69 2.55
CA ARG A 630 4.11 13.38 2.22
C ARG A 630 5.39 13.09 3.01
N VAL A 631 5.42 11.96 3.70
CA VAL A 631 6.61 11.46 4.41
C VAL A 631 7.41 10.54 3.47
N PRO A 632 8.75 10.66 3.39
CA PRO A 632 9.59 9.75 2.61
C PRO A 632 9.47 8.30 3.09
N GLU A 633 9.55 7.34 2.17
CA GLU A 633 9.61 5.92 2.53
C GLU A 633 10.91 5.63 3.29
N ILE A 634 10.80 5.31 4.59
CA ILE A 634 11.93 5.13 5.51
C ILE A 634 12.91 4.05 5.01
N ASP A 635 12.39 3.01 4.34
CA ASP A 635 13.16 1.89 3.80
C ASP A 635 13.98 2.26 2.55
N LYS A 636 13.71 3.42 1.94
CA LYS A 636 14.45 3.94 0.78
C LYS A 636 15.50 4.98 1.16
N LEU A 637 15.62 5.30 2.45
CA LEU A 637 16.58 6.28 2.93
C LEU A 637 18.00 5.69 2.95
N PRO A 638 19.04 6.50 2.67
CA PRO A 638 20.42 6.04 2.72
C PRO A 638 20.78 5.60 4.15
N ALA A 639 21.79 4.73 4.26
CA ALA A 639 22.35 4.34 5.56
C ALA A 639 22.88 5.58 6.31
N LEU A 640 22.84 5.52 7.64
CA LEU A 640 23.42 6.56 8.49
C LEU A 640 24.93 6.55 8.40
N ASP A 641 25.54 7.73 8.50
CA ASP A 641 26.97 7.85 8.69
C ASP A 641 27.38 7.15 9.99
N HIS A 642 28.52 6.46 9.99
CA HIS A 642 28.97 5.66 11.12
C HIS A 642 29.10 6.49 12.41
N GLN A 643 29.57 7.74 12.32
CA GLN A 643 29.70 8.62 13.48
C GLN A 643 28.34 9.06 14.02
N VAL A 644 27.36 9.25 13.13
CA VAL A 644 25.98 9.59 13.51
C VAL A 644 25.27 8.39 14.13
N GLU A 645 25.43 7.21 13.54
CA GLU A 645 24.87 5.95 14.06
C GLU A 645 25.43 5.64 15.46
N TYR A 646 26.73 5.84 15.65
CA TYR A 646 27.36 5.68 16.96
C TYR A 646 26.81 6.67 17.99
N ALA A 647 26.74 7.97 17.66
CA ALA A 647 26.21 8.99 18.57
C ALA A 647 24.75 8.76 18.95
N ILE A 648 23.90 8.33 18.00
CA ILE A 648 22.50 7.97 18.27
C ILE A 648 22.42 6.71 19.13
N SER A 649 23.28 5.72 18.91
CA SER A 649 23.32 4.49 19.72
C SER A 649 23.73 4.80 21.17
N GLN A 650 24.66 5.73 21.38
CA GLN A 650 25.03 6.22 22.72
C GLN A 650 23.87 6.95 23.40
N LEU A 651 23.13 7.78 22.66
CA LEU A 651 21.90 8.42 23.15
C LEU A 651 20.85 7.39 23.55
N GLU A 652 20.62 6.37 22.73
CA GLU A 652 19.70 5.27 23.05
C GLU A 652 20.15 4.54 24.32
N HIS A 653 21.43 4.21 24.44
CA HIS A 653 21.99 3.53 25.61
C HIS A 653 21.75 4.31 26.92
N HIS A 654 22.04 5.62 26.95
CA HIS A 654 21.81 6.46 28.14
C HIS A 654 20.32 6.56 28.49
N LEU A 655 19.44 6.64 27.48
CA LEU A 655 17.98 6.63 27.68
C LEU A 655 17.45 5.31 28.23
N HIS A 656 18.17 4.21 28.01
CA HIS A 656 17.82 2.87 28.48
C HIS A 656 18.21 2.63 29.95
N GLU A 657 19.22 3.33 30.47
CA GLU A 657 19.69 3.20 31.85
C GLU A 657 18.87 4.02 32.86
N GLU A 658 18.06 4.99 32.41
CA GLU A 658 17.15 5.74 33.28
C GLU A 658 15.87 4.95 33.65
N SER A 659 15.60 4.84 34.95
CA SER A 659 14.75 3.80 35.57
C SER A 659 13.21 3.94 35.46
N ALA A 660 12.66 4.72 34.52
CA ALA A 660 11.20 4.92 34.42
C ALA A 660 10.62 4.50 33.07
N VAL A 661 9.92 3.36 33.07
CA VAL A 661 9.31 2.68 31.91
C VAL A 661 8.45 3.60 31.02
N THR A 662 7.73 4.57 31.59
CA THR A 662 6.89 5.51 30.82
C THR A 662 7.69 6.57 30.06
N ARG A 663 8.89 6.95 30.55
CA ARG A 663 9.81 7.88 29.86
C ARG A 663 10.48 7.21 28.65
N ILE A 664 10.81 5.93 28.76
CA ILE A 664 11.52 5.15 27.74
C ILE A 664 10.71 5.02 26.43
N ILE A 665 9.40 4.81 26.50
CA ILE A 665 8.56 4.55 25.31
C ILE A 665 8.42 5.80 24.43
N GLN A 666 8.24 6.98 25.03
CA GLN A 666 8.00 8.22 24.31
C GLN A 666 9.29 8.83 23.75
N THR A 667 10.39 8.77 24.50
CA THR A 667 11.69 9.26 24.04
C THR A 667 12.25 8.39 22.90
N LYS A 668 11.93 7.08 22.85
CA LYS A 668 12.27 6.21 21.72
C LYS A 668 11.55 6.55 20.41
N VAL A 669 10.30 7.01 20.46
CA VAL A 669 9.58 7.48 19.26
C VAL A 669 10.22 8.76 18.70
N ALA A 670 10.68 9.64 19.59
CA ALA A 670 11.43 10.83 19.22
C ALA A 670 12.80 10.48 18.61
N VAL A 671 13.51 9.50 19.16
CA VAL A 671 14.79 8.99 18.63
C VAL A 671 14.63 8.26 17.28
N PHE A 672 13.56 7.49 17.11
CA PHE A 672 13.23 6.88 15.81
C PHE A 672 13.04 7.95 14.72
N SER A 673 12.41 9.08 15.07
CA SER A 673 12.26 10.22 14.18
C SER A 673 13.60 10.92 13.88
N LEU A 674 14.50 11.02 14.87
CA LEU A 674 15.87 11.54 14.69
C LEU A 674 16.68 10.72 13.68
N ARG A 675 16.66 9.38 13.78
CA ARG A 675 17.32 8.49 12.81
C ARG A 675 16.85 8.79 11.38
N GLY A 676 15.54 8.96 11.18
CA GLY A 676 14.97 9.35 9.88
C GLY A 676 15.47 10.70 9.38
N MET A 677 15.51 11.72 10.25
CA MET A 677 15.99 13.07 9.91
C MET A 677 17.48 13.07 9.53
N PHE A 678 18.33 12.33 10.25
CA PHE A 678 19.75 12.24 9.90
C PHE A 678 20.01 11.53 8.56
N ARG A 679 19.19 10.53 8.19
CA ARG A 679 19.28 9.89 6.86
C ARG A 679 18.86 10.82 5.72
N LEU A 680 18.03 11.82 6.02
CA LEU A 680 17.53 12.80 5.06
C LEU A 680 18.42 14.03 4.93
N THR A 681 19.61 14.03 5.52
CA THR A 681 20.56 15.17 5.49
C THR A 681 20.97 15.63 4.10
N LYS A 682 20.79 14.79 3.06
CA LYS A 682 21.05 15.11 1.65
C LYS A 682 19.78 15.23 0.80
N CYS A 683 18.62 15.23 1.44
CA CYS A 683 17.32 15.14 0.80
C CYS A 683 16.54 16.44 1.01
N PRO A 684 15.95 17.04 -0.04
CA PRO A 684 15.09 18.22 0.07
C PRO A 684 13.88 18.08 1.02
N GLU A 685 13.49 16.85 1.37
CA GLU A 685 12.40 16.51 2.27
C GLU A 685 12.70 16.76 3.75
N LEU A 686 13.97 17.05 4.08
CA LEU A 686 14.42 17.31 5.45
C LEU A 686 13.70 18.51 6.10
N THR A 687 13.45 19.58 5.32
CA THR A 687 12.82 20.80 5.83
C THR A 687 11.43 20.54 6.39
N TYR A 688 10.61 19.73 5.72
CA TYR A 688 9.26 19.40 6.18
C TYR A 688 9.29 18.66 7.53
N LEU A 689 10.15 17.64 7.64
CA LEU A 689 10.23 16.84 8.85
C LEU A 689 10.74 17.64 10.02
N LEU A 690 11.75 18.49 9.81
CA LEU A 690 12.29 19.35 10.87
C LEU A 690 11.27 20.39 11.35
N VAL A 691 10.52 20.99 10.43
CA VAL A 691 9.51 22.02 10.73
C VAL A 691 8.26 21.41 11.35
N GLY A 692 7.90 20.17 10.96
CA GLY A 692 6.74 19.44 11.47
C GLY A 692 7.00 18.66 12.76
N TRP A 693 8.25 18.30 13.06
CA TRP A 693 8.61 17.50 14.24
C TRP A 693 8.13 18.11 15.58
N PRO A 694 8.28 19.43 15.84
CA PRO A 694 7.77 20.05 17.08
C PRO A 694 6.26 19.82 17.28
N MET A 695 5.49 19.75 16.20
CA MET A 695 4.04 19.53 16.24
C MET A 695 3.66 18.10 16.61
N GLN A 696 4.59 17.14 16.48
CA GLN A 696 4.34 15.71 16.71
C GLN A 696 4.74 15.25 18.13
N LEU A 697 5.40 16.10 18.91
CA LEU A 697 5.91 15.80 20.25
C LEU A 697 4.79 15.56 21.27
N SER A 698 4.83 14.46 22.02
CA SER A 698 3.80 14.15 23.02
C SER A 698 3.86 15.12 24.21
N GLU A 699 2.71 15.30 24.89
CA GLU A 699 2.63 16.09 26.13
C GLU A 699 3.62 15.64 27.20
N ALA A 700 3.85 14.33 27.29
CA ALA A 700 4.83 13.76 28.20
C ALA A 700 6.27 14.22 27.89
N TYR A 701 6.65 14.28 26.61
CA TYR A 701 7.97 14.79 26.20
C TYR A 701 8.10 16.29 26.46
N ILE A 702 7.04 17.05 26.20
CA ILE A 702 6.99 18.51 26.46
C ILE A 702 7.15 18.79 27.96
N GLU A 703 6.48 18.02 28.81
CA GLU A 703 6.58 18.16 30.26
C GLU A 703 7.97 17.79 30.77
N ASN A 704 8.58 16.72 30.23
CA ASN A 704 9.97 16.38 30.52
C ASN A 704 10.93 17.52 30.15
N LEU A 705 10.76 18.14 28.97
CA LEU A 705 11.52 19.32 28.59
C LEU A 705 11.30 20.48 29.58
N ARG A 706 10.06 20.80 29.98
CA ARG A 706 9.79 21.85 30.98
C ARG A 706 10.51 21.60 32.31
N GLN A 707 10.65 20.33 32.70
CA GLN A 707 11.34 19.89 33.91
C GLN A 707 12.86 19.77 33.74
N ARG A 708 13.42 20.15 32.59
CA ARG A 708 14.85 20.04 32.25
C ARG A 708 15.38 18.60 32.36
N ASP A 709 14.53 17.63 32.02
CA ASP A 709 14.90 16.23 31.90
C ASP A 709 16.08 16.08 30.92
N GLN A 710 17.10 15.36 31.34
CA GLN A 710 18.38 15.29 30.63
C GLN A 710 18.25 14.54 29.31
N GLY A 711 17.51 13.43 29.30
CA GLY A 711 17.23 12.67 28.08
C GLY A 711 16.40 13.48 27.08
N ALA A 712 15.39 14.22 27.55
CA ALA A 712 14.59 15.08 26.69
C ALA A 712 15.40 16.24 26.08
N LEU A 713 16.21 16.92 26.91
CA LEU A 713 17.15 17.96 26.46
C LEU A 713 18.14 17.41 25.41
N MET A 714 18.63 16.19 25.62
CA MET A 714 19.61 15.60 24.72
C MET A 714 19.00 15.24 23.36
N VAL A 715 17.77 14.72 23.33
CA VAL A 715 17.01 14.50 22.09
C VAL A 715 16.77 15.83 21.33
N LEU A 716 16.43 16.91 22.05
CA LEU A 716 16.25 18.24 21.45
C LEU A 716 17.56 18.78 20.86
N CYS A 717 18.68 18.52 21.53
CA CYS A 717 20.01 18.90 21.06
C CYS A 717 20.42 18.14 19.78
N PHE A 718 20.13 16.85 19.68
CA PHE A 718 20.34 16.07 18.45
C PHE A 718 19.42 16.54 17.31
N TRP A 719 18.18 16.94 17.62
CA TRP A 719 17.31 17.59 16.64
C TRP A 719 17.89 18.92 16.18
N ALA A 720 18.46 19.73 17.08
CA ALA A 720 19.08 21.01 16.76
C ALA A 720 20.27 20.86 15.80
N VAL A 721 21.04 19.76 15.91
CA VAL A 721 22.08 19.41 14.93
C VAL A 721 21.50 19.18 13.53
N CYS A 722 20.37 18.47 13.42
CA CYS A 722 19.67 18.32 12.15
C CYS A 722 19.11 19.65 11.66
N PHE A 723 18.55 20.47 12.56
CA PHE A 723 17.96 21.77 12.24
C PHE A 723 18.98 22.76 11.68
N GLU A 724 20.21 22.76 12.18
CA GLU A 724 21.29 23.63 11.68
C GLU A 724 21.62 23.38 10.20
N ARG A 725 21.22 22.24 9.61
CA ARG A 725 21.33 22.01 8.16
C ARG A 725 20.48 22.98 7.32
N LEU A 726 19.47 23.59 7.93
CA LEU A 726 18.64 24.61 7.31
C LEU A 726 19.21 26.02 7.48
N SER A 727 20.42 26.17 8.03
CA SER A 727 21.01 27.50 8.34
C SER A 727 21.23 28.40 7.13
N GLU A 728 21.27 27.85 5.91
CA GLU A 728 21.27 28.61 4.65
C GLU A 728 19.94 29.33 4.38
N LEU A 729 18.85 28.88 5.02
CA LEU A 729 17.55 29.53 4.95
C LEU A 729 17.51 30.69 5.94
N TRP A 730 17.10 31.85 5.45
CA TRP A 730 17.03 33.08 6.23
C TRP A 730 16.21 32.92 7.52
N TRP A 731 15.21 32.05 7.59
CA TRP A 731 14.40 31.88 8.80
C TRP A 731 14.99 30.88 9.80
N ALA A 732 16.00 30.09 9.45
CA ALA A 732 16.59 29.05 10.31
C ALA A 732 18.05 29.34 10.71
N ALA A 733 18.71 30.34 10.10
CA ALA A 733 20.11 30.65 10.35
C ALA A 733 20.40 30.88 11.85
N GLY A 734 21.41 30.16 12.36
CA GLY A 734 21.93 30.30 13.73
C GLY A 734 21.09 29.68 14.85
N TRP A 735 19.93 29.09 14.54
CA TRP A 735 19.03 28.53 15.55
C TRP A 735 19.52 27.21 16.15
N GLY A 736 20.01 26.30 15.31
CA GLY A 736 20.50 25.00 15.77
C GLY A 736 21.71 25.16 16.67
N LYS A 737 22.68 25.98 16.28
CA LYS A 737 23.84 26.34 17.13
C LYS A 737 23.42 26.97 18.45
N ALA A 738 22.45 27.90 18.44
CA ALA A 738 21.98 28.54 19.67
C ALA A 738 21.35 27.54 20.65
N LEU A 739 20.52 26.63 20.16
CA LEU A 739 19.95 25.54 20.98
C LEU A 739 21.03 24.62 21.53
N VAL A 740 21.99 24.19 20.71
CA VAL A 740 23.08 23.32 21.18
C VAL A 740 23.91 24.00 22.26
N MET A 741 24.25 25.28 22.09
CA MET A 741 24.99 26.05 23.11
C MET A 741 24.21 26.15 24.42
N GLU A 742 22.94 26.55 24.35
CA GLU A 742 22.09 26.70 25.55
C GLU A 742 21.90 25.36 26.28
N ILE A 743 21.61 24.28 25.55
CA ILE A 743 21.43 22.95 26.14
C ILE A 743 22.75 22.45 26.74
N SER A 744 23.90 22.74 26.12
CA SER A 744 25.21 22.37 26.67
C SER A 744 25.47 22.90 28.07
N GLU A 745 24.92 24.08 28.40
CA GLU A 745 25.05 24.70 29.74
C GLU A 745 24.11 24.06 30.77
N MET A 746 23.10 23.30 30.32
CA MET A 746 22.07 22.69 31.17
C MET A 746 22.25 21.20 31.41
N VAL A 747 23.02 20.52 30.55
CA VAL A 747 23.27 19.09 30.62
C VAL A 747 24.25 18.77 31.75
N GLN A 748 24.01 17.70 32.51
CA GLN A 748 24.75 17.31 33.70
C GLN A 748 24.98 15.79 33.78
N GLY A 749 25.95 15.39 34.61
CA GLY A 749 26.21 13.98 34.92
C GLY A 749 26.67 13.17 33.69
N PRO A 750 26.17 11.95 33.46
CA PRO A 750 26.64 11.08 32.37
C PRO A 750 26.37 11.65 30.97
N TRP A 751 25.45 12.62 30.85
CA TRP A 751 25.09 13.28 29.60
C TRP A 751 26.14 14.30 29.11
N LEU A 752 27.08 14.73 29.96
CA LEU A 752 28.13 15.71 29.61
C LEU A 752 29.09 15.19 28.51
N GLU A 753 29.34 13.88 28.46
CA GLU A 753 30.15 13.30 27.39
C GLU A 753 29.36 13.26 26.07
N LEU A 754 28.06 12.98 26.14
CA LEU A 754 27.21 12.87 24.97
C LEU A 754 26.96 14.21 24.26
N VAL A 755 26.93 15.33 25.01
CA VAL A 755 26.75 16.68 24.42
C VAL A 755 27.99 17.18 23.65
N LYS A 756 29.17 16.57 23.83
CA LYS A 756 30.38 16.91 23.05
C LYS A 756 30.20 16.65 21.55
N TRP A 757 29.51 15.56 21.19
CA TRP A 757 29.30 15.21 19.79
C TRP A 757 28.51 16.28 19.02
N PRO A 758 27.33 16.75 19.48
CA PRO A 758 26.62 17.88 18.86
C PRO A 758 27.48 19.14 18.71
N ARG A 759 28.29 19.47 19.72
CA ARG A 759 29.15 20.68 19.72
C ARG A 759 30.27 20.60 18.68
N LEU A 760 30.96 19.47 18.63
CA LEU A 760 32.00 19.21 17.62
C LEU A 760 31.41 19.16 16.21
N TRP A 761 30.25 18.50 16.04
CA TRP A 761 29.57 18.41 14.75
C TRP A 761 29.18 19.77 14.18
N LEU A 762 28.82 20.72 15.04
CA LEU A 762 28.49 22.10 14.65
C LEU A 762 29.71 23.05 14.59
N GLY A 763 30.91 22.53 14.88
CA GLY A 763 32.15 23.32 14.91
C GLY A 763 32.19 24.36 16.03
N LEU A 764 31.49 24.11 17.14
CA LEU A 764 31.47 25.00 18.31
C LEU A 764 32.71 24.81 19.19
N ASP A 765 33.33 23.64 19.15
CA ASP A 765 34.58 23.29 19.83
C ASP A 765 35.65 22.88 18.81
N ARG A 766 36.94 22.95 19.21
CA ARG A 766 38.05 22.43 18.40
C ARG A 766 38.21 20.93 18.65
N ASP A 767 38.53 20.20 17.59
CA ASP A 767 38.78 18.76 17.66
C ASP A 767 40.18 18.52 18.25
N ASP A 768 40.24 18.34 19.56
CA ASP A 768 41.50 18.19 20.32
C ASP A 768 42.07 16.75 20.26
N GLY A 769 41.58 15.91 19.32
CA GLY A 769 42.14 14.59 19.07
C GLY A 769 41.83 13.55 20.16
N MET A 770 40.70 13.67 20.86
CA MET A 770 40.19 12.55 21.66
C MET A 770 39.58 11.50 20.72
N ASN A 771 40.35 10.43 20.49
CA ASN A 771 39.95 9.21 19.80
C ASN A 771 38.52 8.79 20.17
N ILE A 772 37.62 8.88 19.20
CA ILE A 772 36.37 8.12 19.17
C ILE A 772 36.65 6.91 18.27
N GLU A 773 37.42 5.94 18.80
CA GLU A 773 37.44 4.56 18.29
C GLU A 773 36.39 3.73 19.04
#